data_AF-A0AAU3FY93-F1
#
_entry.id   AF-A0AAU3FY93-F1
#
_cell.length_a   1.000
_cell.length_b   1.000
_cell.length_c   1.000
_cell.angle_alpha   90.00
_cell.angle_beta   90.00
_cell.angle_gamma   90.00
#
_symmetry.space_group_name_H-M   'P 1'
#
loop_
_entity.id
_entity.type
_entity.pdbx_description
1 polymer ?
#
loop_
_entity_poly.entity_id
_entity_poly.type
_entity_poly.pdbx_seq_one_letter_code
_entity_poly.pdbx_strand_id
1 'polypeptide(L)'
;MRIRTPLAGLVAFAVAAIGLVAAAVPPAAAAPSGTIAEPAADGALYTRAPILVRGTLSGATQTVVAVQDRVSKLWWHADGSWGDYEGQQAALDAGSWSFTWPSPEPGDYLVQAKAVASDGSYDPALPYRRFTVVDLPAALAAPAGLIAEPAPGGIVPVGQKTTIRGVAQASGGVVWAGVTILDRAAHAWWHADGTWGAYERQPVTIGASGASRVAWSFDWTPPKDGDYLLEVATRDAGGVTAVSPSVVFAADGAPPSVTAAGQASYPVQHPITWTGSASDNRGVVSVSVAIYDRAAKLWARDDGTWGDYQSRPATLTGPDGGMPWTASSTGQFAFSQVGWTFTWTPPRPGDYGLSVYATDSIGLLDTAHPWLPFTVTAPGQDAEPPVGEVTAPLPDQGLTSPGIRVAGTVTDDVAVDKVRVGVQNRDTGKWWQAGGTWGETPGWAVATLTGSTWSYQWEAPAAGHYSVTVRFADKAGRESSRWRGFDHDPGADGRYVTLLMSRSQWSAVDRACRPLRGAVKLDEVAREFKARGFPASGTVVVDRTLDQNRQCLAGFVDYANWADLATLRDQYGWTFVSHGMGYRNVTTLTPEQQRAESCGSLAPLASRGHTRAWGLFAYPDDRLTTQIQQDVVSTCFAFGRKYGNGVTSRSDLAPPYFQNTWSLPAGRCDDPSLLCNRWVPSVTGANDYRYTSPDQLAEFLRGYPGRWRVLQAYRFMRGKRIVDTGQGESWDCTGTSWRGHWTGGAEAYCLNDFLTALRMAGGQATVTDPAAVAGAWGRGDRTAP
;
A
#
# COMPACT_ATOMS: atom_id res chain seq x y z
N MET A 1 -63.71 21.25 -3.44
CA MET A 1 -63.71 22.38 -2.49
C MET A 1 -63.95 21.83 -1.09
N ARG A 2 -62.99 22.06 -0.18
CA ARG A 2 -62.91 21.71 1.26
C ARG A 2 -62.88 20.24 1.71
N ILE A 3 -61.77 19.97 2.40
CA ILE A 3 -61.33 18.82 3.20
C ILE A 3 -62.09 18.76 4.53
N ARG A 4 -62.30 17.55 5.11
CA ARG A 4 -61.99 17.22 6.52
C ARG A 4 -62.12 15.72 6.84
N THR A 5 -61.14 15.26 7.59
CA THR A 5 -60.84 13.92 8.15
C THR A 5 -61.81 13.47 9.25
N PRO A 6 -61.95 12.15 9.53
CA PRO A 6 -62.62 11.65 10.72
C PRO A 6 -61.68 11.03 11.76
N LEU A 7 -62.13 11.09 13.02
CA LEU A 7 -61.52 10.50 14.22
C LEU A 7 -62.12 9.10 14.52
N ALA A 8 -61.29 8.28 15.16
CA ALA A 8 -61.52 6.89 15.53
C ALA A 8 -62.44 6.70 16.74
N GLY A 9 -63.12 5.55 16.79
CA GLY A 9 -63.78 4.99 17.97
C GLY A 9 -63.57 3.47 18.03
N LEU A 10 -63.14 2.98 19.19
CA LEU A 10 -63.14 1.56 19.57
C LEU A 10 -64.58 1.07 19.81
N VAL A 11 -64.89 -0.19 19.48
CA VAL A 11 -65.49 -1.22 20.37
C VAL A 11 -65.26 -2.61 19.75
N ALA A 12 -65.06 -3.59 20.63
CA ALA A 12 -64.66 -4.98 20.45
C ALA A 12 -65.64 -5.90 19.70
N PHE A 13 -65.09 -7.00 19.15
CA PHE A 13 -65.80 -8.27 18.94
C PHE A 13 -64.85 -9.45 19.24
N ALA A 14 -65.37 -10.42 20.00
CA ALA A 14 -64.76 -11.72 20.28
C ALA A 14 -65.14 -12.73 19.20
N VAL A 15 -64.20 -13.58 18.76
CA VAL A 15 -64.52 -14.83 18.03
C VAL A 15 -63.53 -15.95 18.38
N ALA A 16 -64.13 -17.05 18.87
CA ALA A 16 -63.81 -18.48 18.80
C ALA A 16 -62.34 -18.97 18.89
N ALA A 17 -62.07 -19.72 19.97
CA ALA A 17 -60.91 -20.58 20.14
C ALA A 17 -61.04 -21.84 19.26
N ILE A 18 -60.19 -21.94 18.23
CA ILE A 18 -59.85 -23.19 17.56
C ILE A 18 -58.54 -23.67 18.19
N GLY A 19 -58.55 -24.89 18.74
CA GLY A 19 -57.38 -25.53 19.31
C GLY A 19 -56.31 -25.79 18.24
N LEU A 20 -55.42 -24.83 18.05
CA LEU A 20 -54.10 -25.07 17.49
C LEU A 20 -53.24 -25.64 18.61
N VAL A 21 -52.91 -26.93 18.50
CA VAL A 21 -51.73 -27.49 19.16
C VAL A 21 -50.55 -26.70 18.58
N ALA A 22 -50.13 -25.67 19.30
CA ALA A 22 -48.84 -25.04 19.06
C ALA A 22 -47.80 -26.13 19.29
N ALA A 23 -47.31 -26.73 18.20
CA ALA A 23 -46.04 -27.44 18.24
C ALA A 23 -45.07 -26.45 18.88
N ALA A 24 -44.56 -26.81 20.07
CA ALA A 24 -43.59 -25.99 20.77
C ALA A 24 -42.49 -25.67 19.75
N VAL A 25 -42.35 -24.39 19.40
CA VAL A 25 -41.21 -23.92 18.64
C VAL A 25 -40.01 -24.39 19.46
N PRO A 26 -39.13 -25.26 18.91
CA PRO A 26 -37.97 -25.70 19.65
C PRO A 26 -37.23 -24.44 20.14
N PRO A 27 -36.71 -24.44 21.38
CA PRO A 27 -35.96 -23.28 21.87
C PRO A 27 -34.92 -22.90 20.83
N ALA A 28 -34.87 -21.62 20.46
CA ALA A 28 -33.91 -21.12 19.49
C ALA A 28 -32.54 -21.67 19.86
N ALA A 29 -31.88 -22.36 18.91
CA ALA A 29 -30.55 -22.89 19.13
C ALA A 29 -29.68 -21.76 19.69
N ALA A 30 -28.99 -22.02 20.81
CA ALA A 30 -28.13 -21.04 21.43
C ALA A 30 -27.16 -20.52 20.37
N ALA A 31 -27.08 -19.19 20.20
CA ALA A 31 -26.22 -18.60 19.20
C ALA A 31 -24.78 -19.12 19.38
N PRO A 32 -24.10 -19.54 18.29
CA PRO A 32 -22.73 -20.01 18.40
C PRO A 32 -21.87 -18.92 19.02
N SER A 33 -21.10 -19.28 20.04
CA SER A 33 -20.18 -18.36 20.71
C SER A 33 -18.86 -19.06 21.01
N GLY A 34 -17.76 -18.36 20.81
CA GLY A 34 -16.42 -18.84 21.16
C GLY A 34 -15.72 -17.89 22.12
N THR A 35 -14.74 -18.41 22.86
CA THR A 35 -13.74 -17.57 23.54
C THR A 35 -12.34 -18.02 23.13
N ILE A 36 -11.34 -17.17 23.37
CA ILE A 36 -9.92 -17.54 23.33
C ILE A 36 -9.41 -17.41 24.76
N ALA A 37 -8.86 -18.49 25.31
CA ALA A 37 -8.25 -18.51 26.65
C ALA A 37 -6.72 -18.39 26.56
N GLU A 38 -6.10 -19.05 25.57
CA GLU A 38 -4.66 -19.00 25.32
C GLU A 38 -4.34 -18.59 23.88
N PRO A 39 -3.25 -17.84 23.65
CA PRO A 39 -2.32 -17.31 24.65
C PRO A 39 -2.96 -16.22 25.53
N ALA A 40 -2.45 -16.04 26.74
CA ALA A 40 -2.81 -14.90 27.60
C ALA A 40 -2.74 -13.58 26.80
N ALA A 41 -3.74 -12.70 26.95
CA ALA A 41 -3.80 -11.45 26.18
C ALA A 41 -2.60 -10.54 26.48
N ASP A 42 -2.09 -9.87 25.45
CA ASP A 42 -1.07 -8.82 25.52
C ASP A 42 0.26 -9.28 26.15
N GLY A 43 0.52 -10.59 26.15
CA GLY A 43 1.75 -11.19 26.64
C GLY A 43 2.81 -11.43 25.55
N ALA A 44 4.08 -11.33 25.94
CA ALA A 44 5.19 -11.82 25.15
C ALA A 44 5.36 -13.34 25.35
N LEU A 45 5.32 -14.08 24.25
CA LEU A 45 5.65 -15.49 24.17
C LEU A 45 7.10 -15.65 23.76
N TYR A 46 7.86 -16.20 24.68
CA TYR A 46 9.30 -16.41 24.59
C TYR A 46 9.57 -17.82 24.02
N THR A 47 9.28 -18.04 22.73
CA THR A 47 9.32 -19.38 22.13
C THR A 47 9.43 -19.39 20.59
N ARG A 48 10.02 -20.45 20.04
CA ARG A 48 9.85 -20.88 18.64
C ARG A 48 9.09 -22.20 18.51
N ALA A 49 8.66 -22.79 19.63
CA ALA A 49 7.85 -24.00 19.62
C ALA A 49 6.45 -23.70 19.09
N PRO A 50 5.73 -24.72 18.57
CA PRO A 50 4.34 -24.56 18.17
C PRO A 50 3.50 -23.91 19.28
N ILE A 51 2.71 -22.90 18.93
CA ILE A 51 1.87 -22.17 19.89
C ILE A 51 0.50 -22.84 19.93
N LEU A 52 0.13 -23.33 21.12
CA LEU A 52 -1.20 -23.84 21.38
C LEU A 52 -2.16 -22.67 21.63
N VAL A 53 -3.14 -22.54 20.75
CA VAL A 53 -4.30 -21.66 20.90
C VAL A 53 -5.47 -22.53 21.35
N ARG A 54 -6.17 -22.11 22.40
CA ARG A 54 -7.36 -22.84 22.89
C ARG A 54 -8.37 -21.90 23.50
N GLY A 55 -9.61 -22.35 23.56
CA GLY A 55 -10.68 -21.62 24.20
C GLY A 55 -11.93 -22.45 24.38
N THR A 56 -13.02 -21.80 24.76
CA THR A 56 -14.31 -22.46 24.97
C THR A 56 -15.22 -22.29 23.76
N LEU A 57 -16.16 -23.21 23.60
CA LEU A 57 -17.16 -23.21 22.53
C LEU A 57 -18.54 -23.54 23.11
N SER A 58 -19.57 -22.82 22.67
CA SER A 58 -20.98 -23.11 22.95
C SER A 58 -21.82 -22.89 21.70
N GLY A 59 -22.85 -23.72 21.48
CA GLY A 59 -23.80 -23.57 20.37
C GLY A 59 -23.19 -23.76 18.97
N ALA A 60 -21.95 -24.24 18.85
CA ALA A 60 -21.23 -24.38 17.59
C ALA A 60 -20.73 -25.81 17.36
N THR A 61 -20.73 -26.23 16.10
CA THR A 61 -20.25 -27.56 15.64
C THR A 61 -18.89 -27.49 14.96
N GLN A 62 -18.38 -26.28 14.70
CA GLN A 62 -17.07 -26.04 14.11
C GLN A 62 -16.44 -24.80 14.76
N THR A 63 -15.11 -24.80 14.85
CA THR A 63 -14.34 -23.59 15.14
C THR A 63 -13.26 -23.43 14.08
N VAL A 64 -13.15 -22.22 13.55
CA VAL A 64 -12.13 -21.82 12.59
C VAL A 64 -11.20 -20.82 13.27
N VAL A 65 -9.89 -21.05 13.17
CA VAL A 65 -8.86 -20.23 13.80
C VAL A 65 -7.97 -19.65 12.70
N ALA A 66 -7.68 -18.35 12.79
CA ALA A 66 -6.82 -17.66 11.85
C ALA A 66 -5.77 -16.85 12.61
N VAL A 67 -4.51 -16.92 12.18
CA VAL A 67 -3.39 -16.17 12.77
C VAL A 67 -2.98 -15.08 11.80
N GLN A 68 -2.91 -13.84 12.27
CA GLN A 68 -2.51 -12.69 11.48
C GLN A 68 -1.22 -12.08 12.05
N ASP A 69 -0.28 -11.77 11.17
CA ASP A 69 0.81 -10.84 11.47
C ASP A 69 0.22 -9.43 11.52
N ARG A 70 0.32 -8.79 12.69
CA ARG A 70 -0.30 -7.49 12.94
C ARG A 70 0.38 -6.35 12.20
N VAL A 71 1.64 -6.53 11.81
CA VAL A 71 2.41 -5.52 11.09
C VAL A 71 2.06 -5.61 9.61
N SER A 72 2.23 -6.80 9.01
CA SER A 72 1.97 -6.99 7.59
C SER A 72 0.49 -7.10 7.23
N LYS A 73 -0.37 -7.37 8.22
CA LYS A 73 -1.81 -7.68 8.06
C LYS A 73 -2.10 -8.96 7.26
N LEU A 74 -1.07 -9.77 7.01
CA LEU A 74 -1.21 -11.04 6.31
C LEU A 74 -1.62 -12.15 7.26
N TRP A 75 -2.38 -13.11 6.73
CA TRP A 75 -2.83 -14.27 7.47
C TRP A 75 -2.00 -15.48 7.11
N TRP A 76 -1.72 -16.31 8.12
CA TRP A 76 -0.97 -17.54 7.95
C TRP A 76 -1.80 -18.60 7.22
N HIS A 77 -1.22 -19.23 6.21
CA HIS A 77 -1.82 -20.28 5.38
C HIS A 77 -1.31 -21.66 5.83
N ALA A 78 -2.10 -22.71 5.60
CA ALA A 78 -1.75 -24.08 6.03
C ALA A 78 -0.45 -24.60 5.40
N ASP A 79 -0.10 -24.08 4.21
CA ASP A 79 1.14 -24.41 3.49
C ASP A 79 2.38 -23.70 4.06
N GLY A 80 2.22 -22.90 5.11
CA GLY A 80 3.27 -22.11 5.76
C GLY A 80 3.51 -20.73 5.14
N SER A 81 2.77 -20.36 4.09
CA SER A 81 2.85 -19.04 3.47
C SER A 81 1.98 -18.00 4.20
N TRP A 82 2.06 -16.74 3.74
CA TRP A 82 1.33 -15.61 4.31
C TRP A 82 0.57 -14.88 3.20
N GLY A 83 -0.73 -14.65 3.39
CA GLY A 83 -1.58 -14.07 2.35
C GLY A 83 -2.90 -13.47 2.85
N ASP A 84 -3.93 -13.55 2.01
CA ASP A 84 -5.30 -13.15 2.37
C ASP A 84 -5.86 -14.04 3.48
N TYR A 85 -7.00 -13.68 4.08
CA TYR A 85 -7.60 -14.45 5.16
C TYR A 85 -7.79 -15.93 4.80
N GLU A 86 -7.17 -16.81 5.59
CA GLU A 86 -7.39 -18.25 5.55
C GLU A 86 -7.63 -18.74 6.98
N GLY A 87 -8.78 -19.37 7.20
CA GLY A 87 -9.14 -19.93 8.48
C GLY A 87 -8.88 -21.43 8.51
N GLN A 88 -8.28 -21.91 9.60
CA GLN A 88 -7.94 -23.31 9.82
C GLN A 88 -8.93 -23.97 10.77
N GLN A 89 -9.32 -25.20 10.47
CA GLN A 89 -10.22 -25.94 11.36
C GLN A 89 -9.50 -26.31 12.66
N ALA A 90 -10.11 -25.95 13.79
CA ALA A 90 -9.64 -26.33 15.11
C ALA A 90 -10.17 -27.71 15.52
N ALA A 91 -9.41 -28.42 16.35
CA ALA A 91 -9.87 -29.63 17.01
C ALA A 91 -10.88 -29.28 18.10
N LEU A 92 -11.97 -30.05 18.20
CA LEU A 92 -13.02 -29.85 19.19
C LEU A 92 -12.96 -30.95 20.25
N ASP A 93 -13.16 -30.56 21.51
CA ASP A 93 -13.33 -31.47 22.65
C ASP A 93 -14.39 -30.89 23.59
N ALA A 94 -15.31 -31.70 24.09
CA ALA A 94 -16.58 -31.31 24.73
C ALA A 94 -16.62 -29.89 25.36
N GLY A 95 -17.17 -28.91 24.63
CA GLY A 95 -17.32 -27.51 25.07
C GLY A 95 -16.07 -26.62 24.92
N SER A 96 -15.03 -27.10 24.25
CA SER A 96 -13.74 -26.46 24.05
C SER A 96 -13.18 -26.73 22.66
N TRP A 97 -12.18 -25.94 22.27
CA TRP A 97 -11.47 -26.10 21.01
C TRP A 97 -9.98 -25.83 21.19
N SER A 98 -9.17 -26.40 20.30
CA SER A 98 -7.73 -26.20 20.28
C SER A 98 -7.17 -26.17 18.85
N PHE A 99 -6.15 -25.35 18.64
CA PHE A 99 -5.42 -25.22 17.39
C PHE A 99 -3.94 -25.00 17.71
N THR A 100 -3.06 -25.73 17.04
CA THR A 100 -1.61 -25.61 17.23
C THR A 100 -1.01 -24.92 16.02
N TRP A 101 -0.45 -23.73 16.20
CA TRP A 101 0.24 -23.00 15.15
C TRP A 101 1.71 -23.46 15.08
N PRO A 102 2.14 -24.16 14.00
CA PRO A 102 3.33 -25.02 14.04
C PRO A 102 4.70 -24.30 13.92
N SER A 103 4.76 -23.01 13.61
CA SER A 103 6.04 -22.32 13.40
C SER A 103 5.93 -20.81 13.54
N PRO A 104 5.91 -20.27 14.78
CA PRO A 104 5.91 -18.84 14.97
C PRO A 104 7.30 -18.25 14.67
N GLU A 105 7.36 -17.34 13.70
CA GLU A 105 8.50 -16.42 13.60
C GLU A 105 8.37 -15.33 14.67
N PRO A 106 9.46 -14.67 15.08
CA PRO A 106 9.37 -13.49 15.94
C PRO A 106 8.51 -12.41 15.29
N GLY A 107 7.66 -11.74 16.07
CA GLY A 107 6.79 -10.70 15.56
C GLY A 107 5.55 -10.47 16.40
N ASP A 108 4.74 -9.49 16.00
CA ASP A 108 3.47 -9.17 16.63
C ASP A 108 2.33 -9.86 15.90
N TYR A 109 1.55 -10.65 16.62
CA TYR A 109 0.48 -11.44 16.04
C TYR A 109 -0.86 -11.19 16.74
N LEU A 110 -1.93 -11.51 16.02
CA LEU A 110 -3.21 -11.79 16.62
C LEU A 110 -3.71 -13.16 16.16
N VAL A 111 -4.49 -13.79 17.02
CA VAL A 111 -5.27 -14.96 16.67
C VAL A 111 -6.75 -14.62 16.78
N GLN A 112 -7.53 -14.99 15.78
CA GLN A 112 -8.98 -14.83 15.73
C GLN A 112 -9.64 -16.21 15.68
N ALA A 113 -10.73 -16.38 16.43
CA ALA A 113 -11.54 -17.58 16.40
C ALA A 113 -12.95 -17.24 15.89
N LYS A 114 -13.49 -18.11 15.05
CA LYS A 114 -14.85 -18.06 14.51
C LYS A 114 -15.58 -19.34 14.85
N ALA A 115 -16.56 -19.26 15.75
CA ALA A 115 -17.46 -20.36 16.09
C ALA A 115 -18.60 -20.44 15.05
N VAL A 116 -18.87 -21.63 14.51
CA VAL A 116 -19.87 -21.86 13.46
C VAL A 116 -20.82 -22.97 13.90
N ALA A 117 -22.13 -22.71 13.86
CA ALA A 117 -23.18 -23.67 14.18
C ALA A 117 -23.47 -24.60 12.99
N SER A 118 -24.27 -25.65 13.24
CA SER A 118 -24.62 -26.67 12.24
C SER A 118 -25.45 -26.12 11.07
N ASP A 119 -26.14 -25.00 11.27
CA ASP A 119 -26.91 -24.29 10.24
C ASP A 119 -26.05 -23.30 9.43
N GLY A 120 -24.75 -23.20 9.74
CA GLY A 120 -23.81 -22.27 9.11
C GLY A 120 -23.81 -20.85 9.69
N SER A 121 -24.69 -20.55 10.66
CA SER A 121 -24.60 -19.29 11.41
C SER A 121 -23.30 -19.24 12.22
N TYR A 122 -22.79 -18.04 12.50
CA TYR A 122 -21.51 -17.87 13.18
C TYR A 122 -21.56 -16.74 14.21
N ASP A 123 -20.63 -16.80 15.16
CA ASP A 123 -20.45 -15.77 16.20
C ASP A 123 -20.01 -14.44 15.57
N PRO A 124 -20.86 -13.39 15.57
CA PRO A 124 -20.51 -12.10 14.97
C PRO A 124 -19.45 -11.35 15.79
N ALA A 125 -19.20 -11.72 17.04
CA ALA A 125 -18.19 -11.06 17.89
C ALA A 125 -16.76 -11.34 17.43
N LEU A 126 -16.54 -12.47 16.72
CA LEU A 126 -15.23 -12.89 16.17
C LEU A 126 -14.07 -12.63 17.16
N PRO A 127 -14.10 -13.29 18.34
CA PRO A 127 -13.13 -13.05 19.40
C PRO A 127 -11.70 -13.15 18.87
N TYR A 128 -10.85 -12.22 19.31
CA TYR A 128 -9.44 -12.21 18.97
C TYR A 128 -8.56 -11.96 20.21
N ARG A 129 -7.30 -12.39 20.14
CA ARG A 129 -6.26 -12.03 21.11
C ARG A 129 -4.98 -11.62 20.41
N ARG A 130 -4.28 -10.65 20.99
CA ARG A 130 -2.97 -10.18 20.55
C ARG A 130 -1.89 -10.79 21.44
N PHE A 131 -0.74 -11.07 20.84
CA PHE A 131 0.44 -11.54 21.52
C PHE A 131 1.67 -11.20 20.68
N THR A 132 2.83 -11.13 21.32
CA THR A 132 4.11 -10.94 20.65
C THR A 132 4.91 -12.21 20.78
N VAL A 133 5.47 -12.72 19.69
CA VAL A 133 6.46 -13.80 19.74
C VAL A 133 7.82 -13.13 19.74
N VAL A 134 8.57 -13.33 20.82
CA VAL A 134 9.94 -12.83 20.92
C VAL A 134 10.89 -13.95 20.56
N ASP A 135 11.88 -13.65 19.71
CA ASP A 135 12.81 -14.64 19.20
C ASP A 135 13.60 -15.30 20.32
N LEU A 136 13.29 -16.56 20.60
CA LEU A 136 14.14 -17.39 21.44
C LEU A 136 14.34 -18.74 20.75
N PRO A 137 15.57 -19.26 20.72
CA PRO A 137 15.84 -20.61 20.25
C PRO A 137 14.94 -21.63 20.95
N ALA A 138 14.48 -22.64 20.21
CA ALA A 138 13.70 -23.75 20.78
C ALA A 138 14.48 -24.46 21.91
N ALA A 139 15.81 -24.50 21.78
CA ALA A 139 16.75 -24.86 22.83
C ALA A 139 18.01 -23.99 22.73
N LEU A 140 18.56 -23.58 23.86
CA LEU A 140 19.91 -23.01 23.94
C LEU A 140 20.94 -24.12 24.23
N ALA A 141 22.19 -23.94 23.82
CA ALA A 141 23.28 -24.79 24.30
C ALA A 141 23.43 -24.58 25.81
N ALA A 142 23.26 -25.62 26.61
CA ALA A 142 23.25 -25.48 28.06
C ALA A 142 24.67 -25.48 28.66
N PRO A 143 24.99 -24.62 29.64
CA PRO A 143 24.20 -23.47 30.09
C PRO A 143 24.27 -22.29 29.11
N ALA A 144 23.22 -21.48 29.03
CA ALA A 144 23.17 -20.25 28.22
C ALA A 144 22.09 -19.28 28.70
N GLY A 145 22.29 -18.00 28.41
CA GLY A 145 21.28 -16.96 28.55
C GLY A 145 21.03 -16.22 27.25
N LEU A 146 19.86 -15.61 27.14
CA LEU A 146 19.45 -14.78 26.01
C LEU A 146 18.66 -13.57 26.52
N ILE A 147 19.02 -12.39 26.04
CA ILE A 147 18.30 -11.14 26.26
C ILE A 147 17.20 -11.03 25.21
N ALA A 148 15.99 -10.75 25.66
CA ALA A 148 14.82 -10.58 24.80
C ALA A 148 14.43 -9.09 24.68
N GLU A 149 14.51 -8.35 25.79
CA GLU A 149 14.23 -6.92 25.86
C GLU A 149 15.29 -6.22 26.73
N PRO A 150 15.80 -5.03 26.30
CA PRO A 150 15.52 -4.37 25.03
C PRO A 150 16.01 -5.17 23.83
N ALA A 151 15.30 -5.09 22.70
CA ALA A 151 15.76 -5.69 21.46
C ALA A 151 17.03 -4.97 20.95
N PRO A 152 17.88 -5.62 20.15
CA PRO A 152 19.01 -4.94 19.50
C PRO A 152 18.56 -3.68 18.75
N GLY A 153 19.18 -2.54 19.07
CA GLY A 153 18.84 -1.22 18.51
C GLY A 153 17.63 -0.54 19.16
N GLY A 154 16.98 -1.17 20.15
CA GLY A 154 15.87 -0.56 20.89
C GLY A 154 16.29 0.70 21.64
N ILE A 155 15.35 1.63 21.83
CA ILE A 155 15.56 2.91 22.53
C ILE A 155 14.68 2.90 23.78
N VAL A 156 15.23 3.28 24.93
CA VAL A 156 14.53 3.33 26.21
C VAL A 156 14.63 4.73 26.85
N PRO A 157 13.62 5.16 27.63
CA PRO A 157 13.63 6.48 28.26
C PRO A 157 14.64 6.60 29.40
N VAL A 158 15.40 7.69 29.39
CA VAL A 158 16.27 8.11 30.51
C VAL A 158 15.42 8.55 31.70
N GLY A 159 15.88 8.21 32.90
CA GLY A 159 15.20 8.57 34.16
C GLY A 159 13.91 7.79 34.43
N GLN A 160 13.50 6.89 33.54
CA GLN A 160 12.35 6.01 33.72
C GLN A 160 12.77 4.55 33.88
N LYS A 161 12.00 3.82 34.68
CA LYS A 161 12.24 2.40 34.96
C LYS A 161 11.96 1.57 33.71
N THR A 162 12.99 0.91 33.21
CA THR A 162 12.95 -0.05 32.10
C THR A 162 13.13 -1.46 32.65
N THR A 163 12.22 -2.38 32.34
CA THR A 163 12.41 -3.79 32.70
C THR A 163 13.12 -4.53 31.57
N ILE A 164 14.36 -4.91 31.80
CA ILE A 164 15.16 -5.81 30.96
C ILE A 164 14.69 -7.25 31.20
N ARG A 165 14.49 -8.03 30.14
CA ARG A 165 13.94 -9.40 30.24
C ARG A 165 14.63 -10.36 29.30
N GLY A 166 14.57 -11.64 29.65
CA GLY A 166 15.05 -12.69 28.78
C GLY A 166 14.84 -14.09 29.35
N VAL A 167 15.58 -15.05 28.82
CA VAL A 167 15.51 -16.46 29.23
C VAL A 167 16.90 -17.02 29.50
N ALA A 168 16.96 -17.91 30.47
CA ALA A 168 18.14 -18.68 30.84
C ALA A 168 17.83 -20.17 30.73
N GLN A 169 18.80 -20.97 30.31
CA GLN A 169 18.67 -22.42 30.15
C GLN A 169 19.92 -23.15 30.66
N ALA A 170 19.71 -24.25 31.39
CA ALA A 170 20.75 -25.14 31.87
C ALA A 170 20.22 -26.57 32.05
N SER A 171 20.98 -27.59 31.63
CA SER A 171 20.57 -29.01 31.70
C SER A 171 20.42 -29.50 33.14
N GLY A 172 21.25 -29.00 34.06
CA GLY A 172 21.15 -29.27 35.51
C GLY A 172 20.21 -28.34 36.28
N GLY A 173 19.42 -27.51 35.59
CA GLY A 173 18.61 -26.46 36.21
C GLY A 173 19.37 -25.13 36.37
N VAL A 174 18.67 -24.02 36.11
CA VAL A 174 19.22 -22.67 36.27
C VAL A 174 19.13 -22.27 37.74
N VAL A 175 20.27 -22.04 38.39
CA VAL A 175 20.33 -21.65 39.82
C VAL A 175 20.66 -20.18 40.02
N TRP A 176 21.23 -19.53 39.01
CA TRP A 176 21.56 -18.11 39.06
C TRP A 176 21.67 -17.51 37.66
N ALA A 177 21.32 -16.24 37.55
CA ALA A 177 21.59 -15.41 36.38
C ALA A 177 21.91 -13.97 36.82
N GLY A 178 22.66 -13.26 35.99
CA GLY A 178 23.03 -11.88 36.26
C GLY A 178 23.34 -11.12 34.98
N VAL A 179 22.99 -9.85 34.94
CA VAL A 179 23.22 -8.96 33.79
C VAL A 179 24.37 -8.01 34.03
N THR A 180 25.03 -7.61 32.97
CA THR A 180 26.03 -6.54 32.97
C THR A 180 25.57 -5.46 32.01
N ILE A 181 25.72 -4.19 32.40
CA ILE A 181 25.40 -3.04 31.55
C ILE A 181 26.67 -2.21 31.41
N LEU A 182 27.15 -2.08 30.18
CA LEU A 182 28.34 -1.31 29.82
C LEU A 182 27.90 -0.03 29.12
N ASP A 183 28.29 1.12 29.64
CA ASP A 183 28.30 2.37 28.88
C ASP A 183 29.40 2.26 27.82
N ARG A 184 29.01 2.24 26.54
CA ARG A 184 29.95 2.04 25.44
C ARG A 184 30.86 3.22 25.20
N ALA A 185 30.44 4.42 25.56
CA ALA A 185 31.24 5.63 25.40
C ALA A 185 32.25 5.79 26.55
N ALA A 186 31.81 5.52 27.79
CA ALA A 186 32.67 5.62 28.97
C ALA A 186 33.53 4.38 29.23
N HIS A 187 33.22 3.25 28.58
CA HIS A 187 33.82 1.93 28.85
C HIS A 187 33.74 1.51 30.34
N ALA A 188 32.65 1.87 31.01
CA ALA A 188 32.43 1.62 32.43
C ALA A 188 31.14 0.79 32.66
N TRP A 189 31.13 -0.03 33.71
CA TRP A 189 30.03 -0.94 34.01
C TRP A 189 29.13 -0.40 35.11
N TRP A 190 27.84 -0.68 35.01
CA TRP A 190 26.82 -0.27 35.97
C TRP A 190 26.92 -1.05 37.29
N HIS A 191 26.94 -0.32 38.40
CA HIS A 191 27.00 -0.85 39.76
C HIS A 191 25.64 -0.83 40.44
N ALA A 192 25.43 -1.71 41.43
CA ALA A 192 24.18 -1.79 42.18
C ALA A 192 23.85 -0.50 42.96
N ASP A 193 24.87 0.28 43.30
CA ASP A 193 24.77 1.55 44.04
C ASP A 193 24.38 2.75 43.14
N GLY A 194 24.22 2.51 41.84
CA GLY A 194 23.86 3.54 40.87
C GLY A 194 25.05 4.27 40.23
N THR A 195 26.27 3.81 40.46
CA THR A 195 27.50 4.39 39.89
C THR A 195 28.03 3.60 38.69
N TRP A 196 29.02 4.17 38.00
CA TRP A 196 29.74 3.54 36.89
C TRP A 196 31.18 3.26 37.30
N GLY A 197 31.67 2.05 37.05
CA GLY A 197 33.03 1.69 37.45
C GLY A 197 33.57 0.43 36.79
N ALA A 198 34.41 -0.28 37.54
CA ALA A 198 34.97 -1.56 37.11
C ALA A 198 33.87 -2.60 36.83
N TYR A 199 34.23 -3.69 36.16
CA TYR A 199 33.29 -4.76 35.85
C TYR A 199 32.46 -5.23 37.06
N GLU A 200 31.14 -5.14 36.96
CA GLU A 200 30.20 -5.65 37.95
C GLU A 200 29.00 -6.29 37.25
N ARG A 201 28.49 -7.37 37.85
CA ARG A 201 27.34 -8.11 37.34
C ARG A 201 26.21 -8.10 38.36
N GLN A 202 25.06 -7.62 37.91
CA GLN A 202 23.87 -7.43 38.71
C GLN A 202 23.02 -8.72 38.73
N PRO A 203 22.61 -9.23 39.90
CA PRO A 203 21.72 -10.38 39.97
C PRO A 203 20.35 -10.02 39.37
N VAL A 204 19.73 -10.97 38.67
CA VAL A 204 18.37 -10.81 38.12
C VAL A 204 17.33 -11.55 38.96
N THR A 205 16.06 -11.17 38.78
CA THR A 205 14.93 -11.98 39.29
C THR A 205 14.70 -13.16 38.35
N ILE A 206 14.52 -14.37 38.90
CA ILE A 206 14.27 -15.60 38.14
C ILE A 206 12.91 -16.17 38.55
N GLY A 207 12.06 -16.53 37.58
CA GLY A 207 10.70 -17.00 37.86
C GLY A 207 10.62 -18.33 38.60
N ALA A 208 11.29 -19.38 38.11
CA ALA A 208 11.22 -20.74 38.67
C ALA A 208 12.63 -21.36 38.80
N SER A 209 13.36 -20.96 39.85
CA SER A 209 14.72 -21.46 40.12
C SER A 209 14.80 -22.99 40.12
N GLY A 210 15.85 -23.55 39.53
CA GLY A 210 16.06 -25.00 39.39
C GLY A 210 15.38 -25.64 38.18
N ALA A 211 14.47 -24.94 37.48
CA ALA A 211 13.97 -25.43 36.20
C ALA A 211 15.05 -25.37 35.12
N SER A 212 14.97 -26.27 34.14
CA SER A 212 15.95 -26.34 33.04
C SER A 212 15.91 -25.12 32.11
N ARG A 213 14.80 -24.39 32.09
CA ARG A 213 14.62 -23.13 31.36
C ARG A 213 13.75 -22.18 32.18
N VAL A 214 14.20 -20.95 32.36
CA VAL A 214 13.54 -19.94 33.22
C VAL A 214 13.51 -18.58 32.54
N ALA A 215 12.41 -17.85 32.71
CA ALA A 215 12.37 -16.42 32.43
C ALA A 215 13.09 -15.65 33.54
N TRP A 216 13.76 -14.57 33.18
CA TRP A 216 14.40 -13.65 34.11
C TRP A 216 14.08 -12.19 33.77
N SER A 217 14.17 -11.33 34.79
CA SER A 217 13.97 -9.89 34.65
C SER A 217 14.91 -9.08 35.53
N PHE A 218 15.33 -7.92 35.04
CA PHE A 218 16.11 -6.93 35.76
C PHE A 218 15.54 -5.54 35.49
N ASP A 219 15.29 -4.78 36.54
CA ASP A 219 14.80 -3.42 36.41
C ASP A 219 15.98 -2.44 36.43
N TRP A 220 16.04 -1.57 35.43
CA TRP A 220 17.08 -0.57 35.27
C TRP A 220 16.50 0.79 34.92
N THR A 221 17.00 1.85 35.54
CA THR A 221 16.66 3.23 35.19
C THR A 221 17.90 3.86 34.54
N PRO A 222 17.90 4.07 33.21
CA PRO A 222 19.03 4.67 32.53
C PRO A 222 19.30 6.07 33.10
N PRO A 223 20.52 6.37 33.59
CA PRO A 223 20.79 7.65 34.27
C PRO A 223 21.07 8.80 33.30
N LYS A 224 21.41 8.50 32.04
CA LYS A 224 21.76 9.48 31.00
C LYS A 224 21.57 8.90 29.61
N ASP A 225 21.58 9.77 28.62
CA ASP A 225 21.63 9.41 27.21
C ASP A 225 22.90 8.63 26.88
N GLY A 226 22.78 7.64 26.01
CA GLY A 226 23.94 6.88 25.55
C GLY A 226 23.59 5.57 24.87
N ASP A 227 24.61 4.92 24.32
CA ASP A 227 24.51 3.56 23.81
C ASP A 227 25.09 2.59 24.85
N TYR A 228 24.31 1.57 25.17
CA TYR A 228 24.62 0.60 26.21
C TYR A 228 24.76 -0.80 25.60
N LEU A 229 25.69 -1.57 26.15
CA LEU A 229 25.87 -2.97 25.83
C LEU A 229 25.44 -3.81 27.02
N LEU A 230 24.56 -4.78 26.77
CA LEU A 230 23.97 -5.67 27.76
C LEU A 230 24.41 -7.10 27.50
N GLU A 231 24.83 -7.80 28.55
CA GLU A 231 25.05 -9.26 28.53
C GLU A 231 24.30 -9.91 29.69
N VAL A 232 23.92 -11.17 29.53
CA VAL A 232 23.44 -12.00 30.63
C VAL A 232 24.35 -13.21 30.82
N ALA A 233 24.71 -13.50 32.05
CA ALA A 233 25.34 -14.76 32.42
C ALA A 233 24.35 -15.66 33.13
N THR A 234 24.42 -16.95 32.81
CA THR A 234 23.59 -18.01 33.38
C THR A 234 24.48 -19.05 34.03
N ARG A 235 24.11 -19.51 35.23
CA ARG A 235 24.82 -20.55 35.96
C ARG A 235 23.92 -21.74 36.25
N ASP A 236 24.45 -22.94 36.03
CA ASP A 236 23.77 -24.19 36.35
C ASP A 236 24.02 -24.68 37.79
N ALA A 237 23.29 -25.71 38.22
CA ALA A 237 23.45 -26.31 39.55
C ALA A 237 24.85 -26.92 39.80
N GLY A 238 25.61 -27.22 38.74
CA GLY A 238 27.00 -27.70 38.82
C GLY A 238 28.02 -26.56 38.95
N GLY A 239 27.58 -25.30 38.89
CA GLY A 239 28.42 -24.11 38.99
C GLY A 239 28.99 -23.59 37.66
N VAL A 240 28.69 -24.25 36.53
CA VAL A 240 29.16 -23.82 35.20
C VAL A 240 28.41 -22.57 34.79
N THR A 241 29.15 -21.53 34.37
CA THR A 241 28.59 -20.25 33.95
C THR A 241 28.85 -20.02 32.47
N ALA A 242 27.83 -19.58 31.73
CA ALA A 242 27.94 -19.14 30.34
C ALA A 242 27.38 -17.73 30.16
N VAL A 243 27.94 -16.98 29.21
CA VAL A 243 27.56 -15.59 28.90
C VAL A 243 26.90 -15.54 27.53
N SER A 244 25.84 -14.75 27.40
CA SER A 244 25.14 -14.53 26.14
C SER A 244 26.00 -13.70 25.16
N PRO A 245 25.67 -13.72 23.87
CA PRO A 245 26.03 -12.60 22.98
C PRO A 245 25.52 -11.28 23.56
N SER A 246 26.26 -10.21 23.29
CA SER A 246 25.93 -8.86 23.73
C SER A 246 24.79 -8.25 22.91
N VAL A 247 23.85 -7.57 23.56
CA VAL A 247 22.83 -6.74 22.91
C VAL A 247 23.19 -5.27 23.07
N VAL A 248 23.16 -4.52 21.97
CA VAL A 248 23.33 -3.06 21.99
C VAL A 248 21.96 -2.41 21.94
N PHE A 249 21.72 -1.44 22.81
CA PHE A 249 20.51 -0.63 22.85
C PHE A 249 20.85 0.81 23.26
N ALA A 250 19.91 1.71 23.11
CA ALA A 250 20.07 3.13 23.35
C ALA A 250 19.20 3.59 24.52
N ALA A 251 19.69 4.55 25.30
CA ALA A 251 18.81 5.38 26.13
C ALA A 251 18.76 6.81 25.58
N ASP A 252 17.59 7.42 25.75
CA ASP A 252 17.30 8.75 25.25
C ASP A 252 16.55 9.60 26.29
N GLY A 253 17.00 10.83 26.43
CA GLY A 253 16.47 11.82 27.37
C GLY A 253 16.48 13.23 26.80
N ALA A 254 17.03 13.41 25.60
CA ALA A 254 16.96 14.67 24.88
C ALA A 254 15.57 14.79 24.23
N PRO A 255 14.79 15.84 24.55
CA PRO A 255 13.52 16.09 23.88
C PRO A 255 13.76 16.53 22.43
N PRO A 256 12.81 16.27 21.52
CA PRO A 256 12.92 16.71 20.14
C PRO A 256 12.84 18.24 20.06
N SER A 257 13.29 18.80 18.94
CA SER A 257 13.13 20.23 18.63
C SER A 257 12.28 20.42 17.38
N VAL A 258 11.47 21.48 17.33
CA VAL A 258 10.68 21.84 16.14
C VAL A 258 10.83 23.32 15.81
N THR A 259 10.85 23.62 14.52
CA THR A 259 10.81 24.97 13.98
C THR A 259 9.52 25.16 13.20
N ALA A 260 9.03 26.39 13.15
CA ALA A 260 7.85 26.76 12.39
C ALA A 260 8.06 28.15 11.79
N ALA A 261 7.70 28.33 10.51
CA ALA A 261 7.75 29.61 9.83
C ALA A 261 6.38 30.00 9.27
N GLY A 262 6.05 31.29 9.34
CA GLY A 262 4.80 31.86 8.82
C GLY A 262 4.86 33.38 8.71
N GLN A 263 3.88 33.95 8.00
CA GLN A 263 3.66 35.38 7.89
C GLN A 263 2.87 35.91 9.09
N ALA A 264 2.99 37.22 9.35
CA ALA A 264 2.27 37.89 10.44
C ALA A 264 0.78 38.15 10.12
N SER A 265 0.40 38.15 8.84
CA SER A 265 -0.97 38.45 8.39
C SER A 265 -1.39 37.58 7.22
N TYR A 266 -2.66 37.14 7.22
CA TYR A 266 -3.27 36.32 6.17
C TYR A 266 -4.70 36.79 5.85
N PRO A 267 -5.22 36.54 4.64
CA PRO A 267 -6.63 36.77 4.33
C PRO A 267 -7.53 35.66 4.90
N VAL A 268 -8.74 36.00 5.32
CA VAL A 268 -9.74 35.02 5.81
C VAL A 268 -10.22 34.13 4.67
N GLN A 269 -10.71 32.92 4.98
CA GLN A 269 -11.27 31.95 4.02
C GLN A 269 -10.27 31.40 2.98
N HIS A 270 -9.01 31.84 2.99
CA HIS A 270 -7.94 31.22 2.23
C HIS A 270 -7.14 30.22 3.09
N PRO A 271 -6.75 29.05 2.55
CA PRO A 271 -5.89 28.12 3.27
C PRO A 271 -4.54 28.74 3.62
N ILE A 272 -4.22 28.78 4.91
CA ILE A 272 -2.90 29.14 5.43
C ILE A 272 -2.09 27.86 5.56
N THR A 273 -0.90 27.82 4.95
CA THR A 273 0.00 26.66 5.04
C THR A 273 1.27 27.05 5.77
N TRP A 274 1.55 26.35 6.87
CA TRP A 274 2.81 26.45 7.58
C TRP A 274 3.71 25.27 7.24
N THR A 275 5.01 25.53 7.31
CA THR A 275 6.05 24.53 7.14
C THR A 275 7.15 24.74 8.18
N GLY A 276 7.92 23.70 8.43
CA GLY A 276 9.07 23.75 9.31
C GLY A 276 9.82 22.42 9.30
N SER A 277 10.81 22.32 10.19
CA SER A 277 11.58 21.10 10.42
C SER A 277 11.45 20.67 11.88
N ALA A 278 11.57 19.37 12.13
CA ALA A 278 11.77 18.81 13.46
C ALA A 278 13.02 17.93 13.46
N SER A 279 13.75 17.90 14.57
CA SER A 279 14.96 17.10 14.70
C SER A 279 15.11 16.52 16.08
N ASP A 280 15.70 15.34 16.13
CA ASP A 280 15.95 14.58 17.36
C ASP A 280 17.12 13.59 17.14
N ASN A 281 17.89 13.31 18.18
CA ASN A 281 19.05 12.41 18.13
C ASN A 281 18.66 10.93 18.00
N ARG A 282 17.45 10.54 18.40
CA ARG A 282 16.93 9.16 18.28
C ARG A 282 15.68 9.04 17.42
N GLY A 283 15.13 10.16 16.99
CA GLY A 283 14.24 10.30 15.86
C GLY A 283 12.87 10.85 16.24
N VAL A 284 12.39 11.78 15.41
CA VAL A 284 11.04 12.36 15.48
C VAL A 284 10.04 11.41 14.84
N VAL A 285 8.92 11.16 15.52
CA VAL A 285 7.83 10.31 15.00
C VAL A 285 6.56 11.07 14.65
N SER A 286 6.34 12.26 15.22
CA SER A 286 5.20 13.11 14.88
C SER A 286 5.46 14.59 15.16
N VAL A 287 4.77 15.44 14.41
CA VAL A 287 4.63 16.87 14.69
C VAL A 287 3.15 17.17 14.84
N SER A 288 2.80 17.97 15.85
CA SER A 288 1.43 18.34 16.16
C SER A 288 1.29 19.86 16.23
N VAL A 289 0.13 20.34 15.81
CA VAL A 289 -0.19 21.75 15.67
C VAL A 289 -1.52 22.06 16.33
N ALA A 290 -1.59 23.16 17.07
CA ALA A 290 -2.83 23.66 17.66
C ALA A 290 -3.05 25.13 17.28
N ILE A 291 -4.29 25.49 16.97
CA ILE A 291 -4.68 26.87 16.62
C ILE A 291 -5.47 27.46 17.78
N TYR A 292 -5.08 28.65 18.22
CA TYR A 292 -5.67 29.35 19.34
C TYR A 292 -6.28 30.68 18.89
N ASP A 293 -7.53 30.92 19.25
CA ASP A 293 -8.12 32.25 19.15
C ASP A 293 -7.70 33.06 20.37
N ARG A 294 -6.93 34.12 20.15
CA ARG A 294 -6.37 34.92 21.25
C ARG A 294 -7.40 35.81 21.93
N ALA A 295 -8.47 36.17 21.21
CA ALA A 295 -9.55 36.98 21.75
C ALA A 295 -10.52 36.12 22.59
N ALA A 296 -10.96 34.99 22.03
CA ALA A 296 -11.86 34.06 22.71
C ALA A 296 -11.16 33.24 23.80
N LYS A 297 -9.83 33.09 23.72
CA LYS A 297 -9.00 32.25 24.57
C LYS A 297 -9.38 30.76 24.51
N LEU A 298 -9.67 30.31 23.30
CA LEU A 298 -10.13 28.95 23.02
C LEU A 298 -9.31 28.34 21.87
N TRP A 299 -9.25 27.02 21.83
CA TRP A 299 -8.54 26.26 20.81
C TRP A 299 -9.49 25.70 19.76
N ALA A 300 -9.05 25.70 18.50
CA ALA A 300 -9.83 25.19 17.38
C ALA A 300 -10.00 23.68 17.47
N ARG A 301 -11.24 23.21 17.33
CA ARG A 301 -11.62 21.80 17.39
C ARG A 301 -11.91 21.19 16.02
N ASP A 302 -11.78 19.88 15.90
CA ASP A 302 -11.94 19.17 14.61
C ASP A 302 -13.37 19.26 14.05
N ASP A 303 -14.35 19.46 14.92
CA ASP A 303 -15.76 19.70 14.55
C ASP A 303 -16.04 21.14 14.09
N GLY A 304 -15.00 21.99 14.01
CA GLY A 304 -15.10 23.40 13.63
C GLY A 304 -15.46 24.35 14.79
N THR A 305 -15.62 23.83 16.02
CA THR A 305 -15.91 24.64 17.21
C THR A 305 -14.63 25.14 17.90
N TRP A 306 -14.80 25.92 18.97
CA TRP A 306 -13.71 26.44 19.80
C TRP A 306 -13.92 25.99 21.25
N GLY A 307 -12.88 25.43 21.90
CA GLY A 307 -12.98 24.87 23.26
C GLY A 307 -11.64 24.69 23.97
N ASP A 308 -11.54 23.72 24.88
CA ASP A 308 -10.26 23.35 25.51
C ASP A 308 -9.19 22.93 24.49
N TYR A 309 -7.96 22.75 24.94
CA TYR A 309 -6.83 22.38 24.09
C TYR A 309 -7.11 21.15 23.21
N GLN A 310 -6.87 21.29 21.92
CA GLN A 310 -6.78 20.19 20.98
C GLN A 310 -5.68 20.50 19.97
N SER A 311 -4.78 19.54 19.77
CA SER A 311 -3.81 19.55 18.68
C SER A 311 -4.23 18.61 17.57
N ARG A 312 -3.71 18.87 16.37
CA ARG A 312 -3.90 18.08 15.17
C ARG A 312 -2.55 17.61 14.64
N PRO A 313 -2.46 16.41 14.07
CA PRO A 313 -1.22 15.98 13.44
C PRO A 313 -0.91 16.87 12.23
N ALA A 314 0.34 17.33 12.14
CA ALA A 314 0.89 17.87 10.90
C ALA A 314 1.33 16.71 10.00
N THR A 315 1.29 16.90 8.68
CA THR A 315 1.80 15.89 7.76
C THR A 315 3.32 16.00 7.65
N LEU A 316 4.03 14.94 8.00
CA LEU A 316 5.46 14.83 7.77
C LEU A 316 5.75 14.76 6.27
N THR A 317 6.83 15.39 5.82
CA THR A 317 7.24 15.45 4.41
C THR A 317 8.32 14.43 4.05
N GLY A 318 8.78 13.65 5.01
CA GLY A 318 9.90 12.72 4.88
C GLY A 318 11.21 13.29 5.45
N PRO A 319 12.33 12.55 5.33
CA PRO A 319 13.61 12.98 5.86
C PRO A 319 14.10 14.23 5.11
N ASP A 320 14.46 15.27 5.87
CA ASP A 320 15.03 16.49 5.28
C ASP A 320 16.44 16.23 4.77
N GLY A 321 16.75 16.64 3.54
CA GLY A 321 18.10 16.55 2.97
C GLY A 321 18.65 15.12 2.85
N GLY A 322 17.79 14.09 2.86
CA GLY A 322 18.22 12.69 2.81
C GLY A 322 18.81 12.17 4.13
N MET A 323 18.52 12.85 5.25
CA MET A 323 18.98 12.45 6.57
C MET A 323 18.43 11.05 6.99
N PRO A 324 19.11 10.37 7.94
CA PRO A 324 18.73 9.03 8.36
C PRO A 324 17.29 8.93 8.89
N TRP A 325 16.69 7.76 8.65
CA TRP A 325 15.41 7.36 9.20
C TRP A 325 15.42 5.87 9.51
N THR A 326 14.59 5.46 10.45
CA THR A 326 14.39 4.07 10.88
C THR A 326 12.91 3.72 10.86
N ALA A 327 12.61 2.43 10.79
CA ALA A 327 11.28 1.91 10.99
C ALA A 327 11.24 1.02 12.23
N SER A 328 10.28 1.27 13.11
CA SER A 328 10.03 0.37 14.24
C SER A 328 9.54 -1.00 13.74
N SER A 329 9.60 -2.01 14.60
CA SER A 329 8.96 -3.32 14.35
C SER A 329 7.45 -3.20 14.08
N THR A 330 6.80 -2.13 14.55
CA THR A 330 5.37 -1.85 14.31
C THR A 330 5.11 -1.11 12.98
N GLY A 331 6.15 -0.76 12.24
CA GLY A 331 6.07 -0.04 10.97
C GLY A 331 5.75 1.45 11.12
N GLN A 332 6.21 2.07 12.21
CA GLN A 332 6.22 3.52 12.44
C GLN A 332 7.58 4.08 12.01
N PHE A 333 7.58 5.20 11.28
CA PHE A 333 8.81 5.87 10.89
C PHE A 333 9.30 6.80 11.99
N ALA A 334 10.61 6.81 12.20
CA ALA A 334 11.31 7.82 13.00
C ALA A 334 12.41 8.46 12.14
N PHE A 335 12.56 9.79 12.24
CA PHE A 335 13.47 10.58 11.42
C PHE A 335 14.42 11.39 12.29
N SER A 336 15.73 11.33 12.06
CA SER A 336 16.64 12.22 12.80
C SER A 336 16.39 13.70 12.48
N GLN A 337 15.93 13.98 11.26
CA GLN A 337 15.42 15.28 10.85
C GLN A 337 14.31 15.12 9.81
N VAL A 338 13.20 15.82 9.98
CA VAL A 338 12.00 15.69 9.15
C VAL A 338 11.36 17.05 8.89
N GLY A 339 10.93 17.26 7.66
CA GLY A 339 10.09 18.40 7.32
C GLY A 339 8.64 18.11 7.68
N TRP A 340 7.85 19.15 7.93
CA TRP A 340 6.42 19.01 8.19
C TRP A 340 5.63 20.14 7.52
N THR A 341 4.35 19.88 7.29
CA THR A 341 3.41 20.88 6.79
C THR A 341 2.04 20.74 7.42
N PHE A 342 1.37 21.87 7.64
CA PHE A 342 0.02 21.94 8.16
C PHE A 342 -0.77 23.06 7.48
N THR A 343 -2.00 22.76 7.08
CA THR A 343 -2.89 23.71 6.40
C THR A 343 -4.16 23.94 7.20
N TRP A 344 -4.54 25.20 7.40
CA TRP A 344 -5.77 25.59 8.09
C TRP A 344 -6.46 26.73 7.35
N THR A 345 -7.79 26.65 7.21
CA THR A 345 -8.59 27.74 6.63
C THR A 345 -9.28 28.49 7.77
N PRO A 346 -8.95 29.78 8.00
CA PRO A 346 -9.57 30.57 9.05
C PRO A 346 -11.05 30.81 8.74
N PRO A 347 -11.97 30.51 9.68
CA PRO A 347 -13.40 30.66 9.45
C PRO A 347 -13.87 32.12 9.52
N ARG A 348 -13.10 33.00 10.18
CA ARG A 348 -13.41 34.42 10.34
C ARG A 348 -12.16 35.27 10.56
N PRO A 349 -12.22 36.59 10.29
CA PRO A 349 -11.15 37.50 10.66
C PRO A 349 -10.93 37.50 12.18
N GLY A 350 -9.70 37.79 12.60
CA GLY A 350 -9.35 37.80 14.02
C GLY A 350 -7.87 37.59 14.28
N ASP A 351 -7.55 37.55 15.55
CA ASP A 351 -6.20 37.41 16.07
C ASP A 351 -5.98 36.00 16.61
N TYR A 352 -5.02 35.29 16.03
CA TYR A 352 -4.79 33.87 16.31
C TYR A 352 -3.34 33.60 16.71
N GLY A 353 -3.11 32.39 17.21
CA GLY A 353 -1.78 31.86 17.48
C GLY A 353 -1.66 30.40 17.02
N LEU A 354 -0.50 30.06 16.48
CA LEU A 354 -0.10 28.69 16.16
C LEU A 354 0.82 28.19 17.26
N SER A 355 0.48 27.06 17.88
CA SER A 355 1.38 26.30 18.75
C SER A 355 1.80 25.03 18.02
N VAL A 356 3.10 24.74 18.01
CA VAL A 356 3.67 23.55 17.38
C VAL A 356 4.52 22.81 18.40
N TYR A 357 4.50 21.49 18.38
CA TYR A 357 5.41 20.65 19.14
C TYR A 357 5.71 19.35 18.38
N ALA A 358 6.88 18.78 18.60
CA ALA A 358 7.27 17.46 18.07
C ALA A 358 7.24 16.40 19.17
N THR A 359 7.16 15.14 18.76
CA THR A 359 7.27 13.96 19.63
C THR A 359 8.31 13.01 19.05
N ASP A 360 9.20 12.49 19.88
CA ASP A 360 10.25 11.54 19.49
C ASP A 360 9.80 10.07 19.58
N SER A 361 10.74 9.16 19.29
CA SER A 361 10.54 7.71 19.26
C SER A 361 10.18 7.06 20.61
N ILE A 362 10.46 7.71 21.73
CA ILE A 362 10.13 7.23 23.08
C ILE A 362 8.99 8.03 23.73
N GLY A 363 8.46 9.03 23.02
CA GLY A 363 7.30 9.83 23.42
C GLY A 363 7.63 11.12 24.16
N LEU A 364 8.89 11.59 24.21
CA LEU A 364 9.17 12.90 24.78
C LEU A 364 8.65 13.99 23.84
N LEU A 365 8.21 15.10 24.44
CA LEU A 365 7.69 16.26 23.73
C LEU A 365 8.75 17.34 23.64
N ASP A 366 8.75 18.07 22.52
CA ASP A 366 9.51 19.31 22.40
C ASP A 366 9.17 20.23 23.56
N THR A 367 10.19 20.79 24.21
CA THR A 367 9.99 21.68 25.37
C THR A 367 9.84 23.14 24.96
N ALA A 368 10.36 23.53 23.79
CA ALA A 368 10.32 24.91 23.31
C ALA A 368 8.90 25.37 22.93
N HIS A 369 8.09 24.44 22.41
CA HIS A 369 6.71 24.69 21.97
C HIS A 369 6.54 26.01 21.20
N PRO A 370 7.14 26.16 20.00
CA PRO A 370 7.10 27.41 19.24
C PRO A 370 5.70 28.01 19.15
N TRP A 371 5.63 29.32 19.43
CA TRP A 371 4.40 30.11 19.38
C TRP A 371 4.49 31.20 18.33
N LEU A 372 3.63 31.14 17.32
CA LEU A 372 3.57 32.12 16.23
C LEU A 372 2.25 32.90 16.30
N PRO A 373 2.25 34.16 16.77
CA PRO A 373 1.08 35.03 16.67
C PRO A 373 0.87 35.50 15.22
N PHE A 374 -0.39 35.52 14.77
CA PHE A 374 -0.75 36.06 13.46
C PHE A 374 -2.16 36.67 13.46
N THR A 375 -2.44 37.51 12.46
CA THR A 375 -3.75 38.14 12.27
C THR A 375 -4.37 37.66 10.96
N VAL A 376 -5.68 37.45 10.97
CA VAL A 376 -6.48 37.16 9.78
C VAL A 376 -7.36 38.36 9.49
N THR A 377 -7.23 38.92 8.30
CA THR A 377 -8.00 40.10 7.86
C THR A 377 -9.17 39.68 6.98
N ALA A 378 -10.23 40.51 6.92
CA ALA A 378 -11.34 40.29 5.99
C ALA A 378 -10.85 40.21 4.54
N PRO A 379 -11.55 39.48 3.64
CA PRO A 379 -11.14 39.43 2.24
C PRO A 379 -11.26 40.84 1.65
N GLY A 380 -10.34 41.20 0.75
CA GLY A 380 -10.60 42.29 -0.18
C GLY A 380 -11.79 41.95 -1.10
N GLN A 381 -12.19 42.86 -2.00
CA GLN A 381 -13.16 42.52 -3.05
C GLN A 381 -12.69 41.26 -3.81
N ASP A 382 -13.66 40.38 -4.16
CA ASP A 382 -13.54 39.23 -5.08
C ASP A 382 -12.46 39.53 -6.14
N ALA A 383 -11.40 38.73 -6.18
CA ALA A 383 -10.18 39.04 -6.94
C ALA A 383 -9.79 37.93 -7.94
N GLU A 384 -10.20 36.69 -7.70
CA GLU A 384 -9.76 35.50 -8.44
C GLU A 384 -10.93 34.85 -9.22
N PRO A 385 -10.69 34.25 -10.38
CA PRO A 385 -11.71 33.48 -11.09
C PRO A 385 -11.95 32.10 -10.44
N PRO A 386 -13.14 31.48 -10.64
CA PRO A 386 -13.42 30.16 -10.11
C PRO A 386 -12.44 29.09 -10.58
N VAL A 387 -12.08 28.16 -9.70
CA VAL A 387 -11.24 27.00 -10.01
C VAL A 387 -12.12 25.76 -10.11
N GLY A 388 -12.15 25.15 -11.30
CA GLY A 388 -12.92 23.92 -11.52
C GLY A 388 -12.14 22.80 -12.19
N GLU A 389 -12.67 21.60 -12.08
CA GLU A 389 -12.14 20.37 -12.69
C GLU A 389 -13.24 19.64 -13.46
N VAL A 390 -12.83 18.91 -14.50
CA VAL A 390 -13.66 17.90 -15.16
C VAL A 390 -13.28 16.55 -14.54
N THR A 391 -14.24 15.79 -14.06
CA THR A 391 -14.04 14.45 -13.47
C THR A 391 -14.61 13.34 -14.36
N ALA A 392 -15.59 13.67 -15.21
CA ALA A 392 -16.12 12.79 -16.25
C ALA A 392 -16.35 13.58 -17.55
N PRO A 393 -16.03 13.04 -18.73
CA PRO A 393 -15.29 11.79 -18.93
C PRO A 393 -13.86 11.83 -18.34
N LEU A 394 -13.19 10.69 -18.26
CA LEU A 394 -11.75 10.64 -17.97
C LEU A 394 -10.98 11.12 -19.22
N PRO A 395 -9.73 11.63 -19.06
CA PRO A 395 -8.91 12.02 -20.21
C PRO A 395 -8.77 10.87 -21.20
N ASP A 396 -9.12 11.14 -22.46
CA ASP A 396 -9.05 10.18 -23.58
C ASP A 396 -9.89 8.91 -23.36
N GLN A 397 -10.92 8.99 -22.50
CA GLN A 397 -11.89 7.92 -22.30
C GLN A 397 -12.66 7.67 -23.59
N GLY A 398 -12.83 6.41 -23.99
CA GLY A 398 -13.72 6.01 -25.07
C GLY A 398 -15.03 5.48 -24.51
N LEU A 399 -16.12 5.98 -25.07
CA LEU A 399 -17.48 5.72 -24.65
C LEU A 399 -18.21 4.96 -25.76
N THR A 400 -19.01 3.98 -25.36
CA THR A 400 -19.81 3.16 -26.30
C THR A 400 -21.28 3.54 -26.28
N SER A 401 -21.73 4.17 -25.19
CA SER A 401 -23.07 4.72 -25.10
C SER A 401 -23.08 6.13 -25.71
N PRO A 402 -24.10 6.46 -26.50
CA PRO A 402 -24.29 7.83 -26.96
C PRO A 402 -24.62 8.79 -25.81
N GLY A 403 -25.15 8.30 -24.68
CA GLY A 403 -25.44 9.11 -23.50
C GLY A 403 -24.20 9.39 -22.66
N ILE A 404 -23.58 10.54 -22.89
CA ILE A 404 -22.29 10.94 -22.29
C ILE A 404 -22.52 11.94 -21.16
N ARG A 405 -22.24 11.48 -19.94
CA ARG A 405 -22.25 12.33 -18.74
C ARG A 405 -20.94 13.08 -18.61
N VAL A 406 -21.02 14.41 -18.68
CA VAL A 406 -19.93 15.33 -18.38
C VAL A 406 -20.14 15.86 -16.96
N ALA A 407 -19.14 15.74 -16.08
CA ALA A 407 -19.27 16.13 -14.69
C ALA A 407 -17.94 16.63 -14.10
N GLY A 408 -18.01 17.30 -12.96
CA GLY A 408 -16.83 17.89 -12.32
C GLY A 408 -17.10 18.59 -11.00
N THR A 409 -16.08 19.25 -10.49
CA THR A 409 -16.12 20.09 -9.29
C THR A 409 -15.74 21.53 -9.62
N VAL A 410 -16.15 22.48 -8.79
CA VAL A 410 -15.80 23.90 -8.89
C VAL A 410 -15.84 24.57 -7.53
N THR A 411 -14.89 25.46 -7.28
CA THR A 411 -14.77 26.31 -6.08
C THR A 411 -14.38 27.73 -6.49
N ASP A 412 -14.63 28.69 -5.62
CA ASP A 412 -14.33 30.11 -5.82
C ASP A 412 -14.02 30.77 -4.47
N ASP A 413 -13.30 31.90 -4.45
CA ASP A 413 -13.00 32.65 -3.22
C ASP A 413 -14.25 33.32 -2.63
N VAL A 414 -15.26 33.63 -3.45
CA VAL A 414 -16.54 34.19 -3.00
C VAL A 414 -17.74 33.30 -3.36
N ALA A 415 -18.03 33.11 -4.65
CA ALA A 415 -19.12 32.28 -5.13
C ALA A 415 -19.06 32.00 -6.64
N VAL A 416 -19.30 30.73 -7.01
CA VAL A 416 -19.56 30.33 -8.40
C VAL A 416 -20.97 30.75 -8.83
N ASP A 417 -21.10 31.44 -9.95
CA ASP A 417 -22.40 31.83 -10.54
C ASP A 417 -22.94 30.75 -11.49
N LYS A 418 -22.12 30.32 -12.47
CA LYS A 418 -22.57 29.32 -13.46
C LYS A 418 -21.44 28.47 -14.04
N VAL A 419 -21.81 27.29 -14.51
CA VAL A 419 -20.94 26.39 -15.29
C VAL A 419 -21.54 26.17 -16.67
N ARG A 420 -20.72 26.33 -17.71
CA ARG A 420 -21.13 26.11 -19.11
C ARG A 420 -20.25 25.07 -19.78
N VAL A 421 -20.85 24.20 -20.58
CA VAL A 421 -20.17 23.13 -21.31
C VAL A 421 -20.36 23.35 -22.81
N GLY A 422 -19.27 23.33 -23.55
CA GLY A 422 -19.26 23.27 -25.01
C GLY A 422 -18.60 21.97 -25.45
N VAL A 423 -19.18 21.29 -26.45
CA VAL A 423 -18.62 20.05 -27.01
C VAL A 423 -18.06 20.34 -28.39
N GLN A 424 -16.83 19.91 -28.66
CA GLN A 424 -16.17 20.05 -29.95
C GLN A 424 -15.92 18.67 -30.55
N ASN A 425 -16.21 18.51 -31.84
CA ASN A 425 -15.72 17.41 -32.64
C ASN A 425 -14.29 17.75 -33.07
N ARG A 426 -13.32 16.96 -32.63
CA ARG A 426 -11.89 17.21 -32.86
C ARG A 426 -11.44 16.85 -34.27
N ASP A 427 -12.18 16.00 -34.96
CA ASP A 427 -11.90 15.60 -36.34
C ASP A 427 -12.21 16.72 -37.33
N THR A 428 -13.26 17.49 -37.04
CA THR A 428 -13.75 18.57 -37.90
C THR A 428 -13.45 19.96 -37.35
N GLY A 429 -13.08 20.06 -36.07
CA GLY A 429 -12.91 21.33 -35.34
C GLY A 429 -14.21 22.04 -34.97
N LYS A 430 -15.37 21.47 -35.32
CA LYS A 430 -16.69 22.12 -35.15
C LYS A 430 -17.28 21.90 -33.76
N TRP A 431 -18.16 22.79 -33.34
CA TRP A 431 -18.79 22.82 -32.03
C TRP A 431 -20.26 22.44 -32.08
N TRP A 432 -20.68 21.66 -31.09
CA TRP A 432 -22.06 21.23 -30.91
C TRP A 432 -22.94 22.42 -30.55
N GLN A 433 -24.08 22.54 -31.22
CA GLN A 433 -25.05 23.61 -31.04
C GLN A 433 -26.29 23.12 -30.29
N ALA A 434 -27.02 24.05 -29.65
CA ALA A 434 -28.27 23.74 -28.94
C ALA A 434 -29.34 23.10 -29.84
N GLY A 435 -29.29 23.36 -31.16
CA GLY A 435 -30.19 22.76 -32.16
C GLY A 435 -29.81 21.36 -32.63
N GLY A 436 -28.76 20.74 -32.07
CA GLY A 436 -28.33 19.39 -32.45
C GLY A 436 -27.47 19.33 -33.73
N THR A 437 -26.80 20.42 -34.08
CA THR A 437 -25.96 20.55 -35.29
C THR A 437 -24.54 20.96 -34.95
N TRP A 438 -23.61 20.82 -35.91
CA TRP A 438 -22.21 21.27 -35.78
C TRP A 438 -22.03 22.65 -36.42
N GLY A 439 -21.41 23.58 -35.69
CA GLY A 439 -21.15 24.96 -36.12
C GLY A 439 -19.71 25.42 -35.85
N GLU A 440 -19.33 26.58 -36.38
CA GLU A 440 -17.96 27.10 -36.30
C GLU A 440 -17.62 27.74 -34.94
N THR A 441 -18.63 28.10 -34.14
CA THR A 441 -18.46 28.76 -32.84
C THR A 441 -18.98 27.90 -31.69
N PRO A 442 -18.40 27.97 -30.47
CA PRO A 442 -18.86 27.17 -29.34
C PRO A 442 -20.35 27.38 -29.01
N GLY A 443 -21.14 26.30 -29.07
CA GLY A 443 -22.49 26.27 -28.51
C GLY A 443 -22.43 25.90 -27.03
N TRP A 444 -22.70 26.87 -26.15
CA TRP A 444 -22.60 26.67 -24.70
C TRP A 444 -23.93 26.19 -24.10
N ALA A 445 -23.91 25.03 -23.46
CA ALA A 445 -25.00 24.53 -22.63
C ALA A 445 -24.74 24.88 -21.16
N VAL A 446 -25.79 25.18 -20.39
CA VAL A 446 -25.68 25.39 -18.94
C VAL A 446 -25.69 24.04 -18.23
N ALA A 447 -24.69 23.78 -17.40
CA ALA A 447 -24.65 22.57 -16.56
C ALA A 447 -25.49 22.75 -15.28
N THR A 448 -25.99 21.65 -14.73
CA THR A 448 -26.62 21.63 -13.41
C THR A 448 -25.54 21.72 -12.34
N LEU A 449 -25.59 22.76 -11.50
CA LEU A 449 -24.68 22.98 -10.37
C LEU A 449 -25.40 22.64 -9.06
N THR A 450 -24.79 21.84 -8.19
CA THR A 450 -25.31 21.45 -6.87
C THR A 450 -24.17 21.45 -5.86
N GLY A 451 -24.13 22.47 -5.01
CA GLY A 451 -22.97 22.74 -4.15
C GLY A 451 -21.72 23.01 -4.98
N SER A 452 -20.63 22.30 -4.69
CA SER A 452 -19.37 22.35 -5.44
C SER A 452 -19.31 21.39 -6.63
N THR A 453 -20.39 20.68 -6.95
CA THR A 453 -20.42 19.67 -8.02
C THR A 453 -21.30 20.10 -9.18
N TRP A 454 -20.92 19.77 -10.42
CA TRP A 454 -21.72 20.07 -11.60
C TRP A 454 -21.83 18.88 -12.54
N SER A 455 -22.90 18.84 -13.34
CA SER A 455 -23.09 17.83 -14.38
C SER A 455 -23.90 18.31 -15.58
N TYR A 456 -23.63 17.71 -16.73
CA TYR A 456 -24.28 17.92 -18.01
C TYR A 456 -24.39 16.58 -18.73
N GLN A 457 -25.53 16.33 -19.38
CA GLN A 457 -25.72 15.15 -20.24
C GLN A 457 -25.69 15.57 -21.70
N TRP A 458 -24.86 14.88 -22.48
CA TRP A 458 -24.73 15.09 -23.91
C TRP A 458 -25.00 13.77 -24.66
N GLU A 459 -25.86 13.81 -25.67
CA GLU A 459 -26.07 12.67 -26.57
C GLU A 459 -25.16 12.80 -27.79
N ALA A 460 -24.20 11.89 -27.91
CA ALA A 460 -23.26 11.87 -29.01
C ALA A 460 -23.97 11.40 -30.31
N PRO A 461 -23.98 12.23 -31.36
CA PRO A 461 -24.77 11.94 -32.56
C PRO A 461 -24.17 10.87 -33.45
N ALA A 462 -22.86 10.63 -33.33
CA ALA A 462 -22.10 9.70 -34.15
C ALA A 462 -20.82 9.26 -33.42
N ALA A 463 -20.11 8.31 -34.00
CA ALA A 463 -18.75 8.02 -33.58
C ALA A 463 -17.81 9.20 -33.90
N GLY A 464 -16.75 9.39 -33.10
CA GLY A 464 -15.73 10.40 -33.36
C GLY A 464 -14.85 10.73 -32.15
N HIS A 465 -13.88 11.58 -32.40
CA HIS A 465 -13.01 12.17 -31.38
C HIS A 465 -13.62 13.50 -30.91
N TYR A 466 -13.85 13.63 -29.61
CA TYR A 466 -14.54 14.77 -29.02
C TYR A 466 -13.70 15.44 -27.94
N SER A 467 -14.03 16.68 -27.63
CA SER A 467 -13.61 17.34 -26.40
C SER A 467 -14.75 18.11 -25.79
N VAL A 468 -14.78 18.18 -24.47
CA VAL A 468 -15.58 19.15 -23.72
C VAL A 468 -14.69 20.28 -23.27
N THR A 469 -15.13 21.51 -23.51
CA THR A 469 -14.60 22.70 -22.87
C THR A 469 -15.63 23.18 -21.86
N VAL A 470 -15.19 23.43 -20.64
CA VAL A 470 -16.02 23.84 -19.52
C VAL A 470 -15.56 25.20 -19.07
N ARG A 471 -16.50 26.15 -18.94
CA ARG A 471 -16.27 27.48 -18.40
C ARG A 471 -16.94 27.62 -17.04
N PHE A 472 -16.20 28.17 -16.10
CA PHE A 472 -16.65 28.50 -14.76
C PHE A 472 -16.66 30.02 -14.63
N ALA A 473 -17.75 30.60 -14.16
CA ALA A 473 -17.89 32.05 -13.97
C ALA A 473 -18.41 32.36 -12.57
N ASP A 474 -17.88 33.42 -11.95
CA ASP A 474 -18.36 33.98 -10.69
C ASP A 474 -19.39 35.12 -10.93
N LYS A 475 -19.82 35.77 -9.84
CA LYS A 475 -20.73 36.91 -9.89
C LYS A 475 -20.06 38.24 -10.25
N ALA A 476 -18.75 38.34 -10.10
CA ALA A 476 -17.95 39.48 -10.54
C ALA A 476 -17.62 39.44 -12.04
N GLY A 477 -17.96 38.35 -12.72
CA GLY A 477 -17.77 38.13 -14.15
C GLY A 477 -16.40 37.60 -14.54
N ARG A 478 -15.58 37.11 -13.59
CA ARG A 478 -14.31 36.46 -13.94
C ARG A 478 -14.58 35.02 -14.36
N GLU A 479 -13.80 34.55 -15.32
CA GLU A 479 -13.97 33.23 -15.91
C GLU A 479 -12.67 32.43 -15.89
N SER A 480 -12.79 31.12 -15.66
CA SER A 480 -11.75 30.15 -15.99
C SER A 480 -12.30 29.07 -16.91
N SER A 481 -11.41 28.35 -17.60
CA SER A 481 -11.81 27.24 -18.46
C SER A 481 -10.94 26.00 -18.28
N ARG A 482 -11.55 24.84 -18.54
CA ARG A 482 -10.88 23.54 -18.62
C ARG A 482 -11.35 22.83 -19.86
N TRP A 483 -10.50 21.97 -20.43
CA TRP A 483 -10.87 21.13 -21.55
C TRP A 483 -10.59 19.66 -21.22
N ARG A 484 -11.29 18.76 -21.90
CA ARG A 484 -11.06 17.32 -21.81
C ARG A 484 -11.39 16.61 -23.11
N GLY A 485 -10.44 15.85 -23.64
CA GLY A 485 -10.65 14.95 -24.77
C GLY A 485 -11.27 13.62 -24.34
N PHE A 486 -12.07 13.02 -25.22
CA PHE A 486 -12.65 11.69 -25.09
C PHE A 486 -13.08 11.19 -26.48
N ASP A 487 -13.31 9.89 -26.62
CA ASP A 487 -13.80 9.28 -27.85
C ASP A 487 -15.23 8.75 -27.63
N HIS A 488 -16.04 8.75 -28.68
CA HIS A 488 -17.27 7.95 -28.70
C HIS A 488 -17.24 7.07 -29.93
N ASP A 489 -17.41 5.76 -29.74
CA ASP A 489 -17.49 4.80 -30.84
C ASP A 489 -18.34 3.58 -30.42
N PRO A 490 -19.55 3.42 -31.00
CA PRO A 490 -20.44 2.30 -30.74
C PRO A 490 -19.89 0.94 -31.25
N GLY A 491 -18.87 0.94 -32.14
CA GLY A 491 -17.98 -0.19 -32.47
C GLY A 491 -18.46 -1.22 -33.52
N ALA A 492 -17.63 -1.43 -34.54
CA ALA A 492 -17.56 -2.66 -35.38
C ALA A 492 -16.12 -3.24 -35.51
N ASP A 493 -15.08 -2.47 -35.16
CA ASP A 493 -13.67 -2.90 -35.15
C ASP A 493 -13.23 -3.53 -33.82
N GLY A 494 -12.26 -4.44 -33.88
CA GLY A 494 -11.69 -5.12 -32.70
C GLY A 494 -11.05 -4.16 -31.70
N ARG A 495 -11.24 -4.44 -30.40
CA ARG A 495 -10.63 -3.72 -29.26
C ARG A 495 -9.59 -4.63 -28.62
N TYR A 496 -8.30 -4.29 -28.70
CA TYR A 496 -7.23 -5.19 -28.22
C TYR A 496 -6.55 -4.65 -26.98
N VAL A 497 -6.33 -5.52 -25.99
CA VAL A 497 -5.55 -5.23 -24.78
C VAL A 497 -4.50 -6.32 -24.58
N THR A 498 -3.28 -5.93 -24.24
CA THR A 498 -2.22 -6.86 -23.81
C THR A 498 -1.72 -6.45 -22.43
N LEU A 499 -1.77 -7.40 -21.49
CA LEU A 499 -1.08 -7.29 -20.21
C LEU A 499 0.34 -7.85 -20.37
N LEU A 500 1.35 -6.99 -20.31
CA LEU A 500 2.74 -7.35 -20.49
C LEU A 500 3.45 -7.47 -19.14
N MET A 501 3.84 -8.68 -18.74
CA MET A 501 4.55 -8.96 -17.50
C MET A 501 6.06 -8.94 -17.75
N SER A 502 6.69 -7.83 -17.39
CA SER A 502 8.06 -7.53 -17.79
C SER A 502 9.08 -8.44 -17.11
N ARG A 503 9.95 -9.04 -17.93
CA ARG A 503 11.02 -9.99 -17.58
C ARG A 503 10.53 -11.24 -16.85
N SER A 504 9.21 -11.47 -16.81
CA SER A 504 8.58 -12.60 -16.12
C SER A 504 9.14 -12.77 -14.69
N GLN A 505 9.18 -11.65 -13.96
CA GLN A 505 9.65 -11.60 -12.57
C GLN A 505 8.78 -12.52 -11.69
N TRP A 506 9.40 -13.53 -11.09
CA TRP A 506 8.71 -14.58 -10.33
C TRP A 506 8.24 -14.10 -8.96
N SER A 507 9.11 -13.45 -8.19
CA SER A 507 8.81 -12.89 -6.87
C SER A 507 9.91 -11.91 -6.44
N ALA A 508 9.56 -10.90 -5.63
CA ALA A 508 10.57 -10.10 -4.94
C ALA A 508 11.30 -10.93 -3.87
N VAL A 509 12.60 -10.69 -3.70
CA VAL A 509 13.47 -11.46 -2.80
C VAL A 509 14.40 -10.57 -1.97
N ASP A 510 14.85 -11.09 -0.84
CA ASP A 510 15.90 -10.48 -0.02
C ASP A 510 17.31 -10.71 -0.59
N ARG A 511 18.35 -10.21 0.11
CA ARG A 511 19.76 -10.38 -0.29
C ARG A 511 20.24 -11.84 -0.27
N ALA A 512 19.53 -12.73 0.42
CA ALA A 512 19.80 -14.16 0.46
C ALA A 512 18.91 -14.94 -0.54
N CYS A 513 18.24 -14.25 -1.47
CA CYS A 513 17.36 -14.83 -2.48
C CYS A 513 16.16 -15.59 -1.89
N ARG A 514 15.67 -15.13 -0.73
CA ARG A 514 14.44 -15.66 -0.12
C ARG A 514 13.26 -14.76 -0.48
N PRO A 515 12.10 -15.32 -0.86
CA PRO A 515 10.91 -14.52 -1.12
C PRO A 515 10.56 -13.61 0.06
N LEU A 516 10.28 -12.35 -0.22
CA LEU A 516 9.83 -11.42 0.81
C LEU A 516 8.40 -11.77 1.25
N ARG A 517 8.12 -11.76 2.56
CA ARG A 517 6.75 -11.88 3.09
C ARG A 517 5.86 -10.82 2.44
N GLY A 518 4.75 -11.23 1.83
CA GLY A 518 3.82 -10.35 1.11
C GLY A 518 4.15 -10.07 -0.35
N ALA A 519 5.32 -10.50 -0.86
CA ALA A 519 5.57 -10.53 -2.28
C ALA A 519 4.75 -11.64 -2.94
N VAL A 520 4.01 -11.30 -3.99
CA VAL A 520 3.11 -12.25 -4.67
C VAL A 520 3.89 -12.97 -5.77
N LYS A 521 3.79 -14.30 -5.78
CA LYS A 521 4.40 -15.13 -6.82
C LYS A 521 3.68 -15.01 -8.15
N LEU A 522 4.41 -15.11 -9.25
CA LEU A 522 3.87 -14.94 -10.60
C LEU A 522 2.83 -15.99 -10.99
N ASP A 523 2.87 -17.21 -10.45
CA ASP A 523 1.86 -18.24 -10.66
C ASP A 523 0.53 -17.91 -9.98
N GLU A 524 0.54 -17.33 -8.77
CA GLU A 524 -0.65 -16.78 -8.13
C GLU A 524 -1.24 -15.66 -8.98
N VAL A 525 -0.40 -14.73 -9.47
CA VAL A 525 -0.83 -13.66 -10.38
C VAL A 525 -1.51 -14.24 -11.62
N ALA A 526 -0.89 -15.24 -12.25
CA ALA A 526 -1.41 -15.90 -13.44
C ALA A 526 -2.76 -16.59 -13.20
N ARG A 527 -2.92 -17.25 -12.04
CA ARG A 527 -4.18 -17.85 -11.61
C ARG A 527 -5.28 -16.80 -11.45
N GLU A 528 -4.98 -15.71 -10.73
CA GLU A 528 -5.94 -14.63 -10.50
C GLU A 528 -6.34 -13.91 -11.81
N PHE A 529 -5.38 -13.74 -12.72
CA PHE A 529 -5.59 -13.11 -14.02
C PHE A 529 -6.46 -13.99 -14.92
N LYS A 530 -6.17 -15.29 -14.99
CA LYS A 530 -7.00 -16.26 -15.72
C LYS A 530 -8.44 -16.28 -15.20
N ALA A 531 -8.62 -16.28 -13.87
CA ALA A 531 -9.93 -16.27 -13.25
C ALA A 531 -10.80 -15.04 -13.61
N ARG A 532 -10.18 -13.97 -14.11
CA ARG A 532 -10.85 -12.73 -14.54
C ARG A 532 -10.89 -12.56 -16.07
N GLY A 533 -10.40 -13.53 -16.83
CA GLY A 533 -10.36 -13.48 -18.30
C GLY A 533 -9.25 -12.58 -18.86
N PHE A 534 -8.17 -12.37 -18.10
CA PHE A 534 -7.04 -11.51 -18.48
C PHE A 534 -5.70 -12.27 -18.55
N PRO A 535 -5.54 -13.31 -19.39
CA PRO A 535 -4.24 -13.97 -19.55
C PRO A 535 -3.17 -12.96 -19.97
N ALA A 536 -1.95 -13.12 -19.47
CA ALA A 536 -0.87 -12.17 -19.71
C ALA A 536 0.11 -12.65 -20.79
N SER A 537 0.89 -11.71 -21.30
CA SER A 537 2.10 -11.97 -22.07
C SER A 537 3.33 -11.69 -21.20
N GLY A 538 4.19 -12.67 -20.95
CA GLY A 538 5.48 -12.43 -20.30
C GLY A 538 6.53 -11.92 -21.30
N THR A 539 7.43 -11.04 -20.88
CA THR A 539 8.67 -10.79 -21.64
C THR A 539 9.81 -11.61 -21.05
N VAL A 540 10.71 -12.10 -21.90
CA VAL A 540 11.75 -13.06 -21.51
C VAL A 540 13.11 -12.54 -21.90
N VAL A 541 14.03 -12.47 -20.94
CA VAL A 541 15.46 -12.32 -21.21
C VAL A 541 16.05 -13.72 -21.25
N VAL A 542 16.50 -14.16 -22.43
CA VAL A 542 16.86 -15.57 -22.66
C VAL A 542 17.97 -16.02 -21.71
N ASP A 543 19.04 -15.22 -21.58
CA ASP A 543 20.21 -15.57 -20.74
C ASP A 543 19.91 -15.50 -19.24
N ARG A 544 18.75 -14.94 -18.86
CA ARG A 544 18.28 -14.90 -17.47
C ARG A 544 17.34 -16.04 -17.10
N THR A 545 16.86 -16.76 -18.11
CA THR A 545 15.89 -17.84 -17.95
C THR A 545 16.66 -19.15 -17.93
N LEU A 546 16.87 -19.70 -16.74
CA LEU A 546 17.68 -20.90 -16.54
C LEU A 546 16.87 -22.17 -16.85
N ASP A 547 17.55 -23.26 -17.23
CA ASP A 547 16.90 -24.58 -17.37
C ASP A 547 16.59 -25.21 -15.99
N GLN A 548 17.39 -24.87 -14.97
CA GLN A 548 17.22 -25.32 -13.59
C GLN A 548 17.37 -24.15 -12.62
N ASN A 549 16.61 -24.18 -11.53
CA ASN A 549 16.51 -23.08 -10.55
C ASN A 549 16.02 -21.77 -11.17
N ARG A 550 15.87 -20.73 -10.36
CA ARG A 550 15.53 -19.38 -10.81
C ARG A 550 16.78 -18.51 -10.74
N GLN A 551 16.95 -17.59 -11.69
CA GLN A 551 18.02 -16.61 -11.56
C GLN A 551 17.61 -15.55 -10.53
N CYS A 552 18.40 -15.43 -9.48
CA CYS A 552 18.22 -14.41 -8.45
C CYS A 552 19.06 -13.17 -8.72
N LEU A 553 18.41 -12.01 -8.62
CA LEU A 553 19.06 -10.73 -8.36
C LEU A 553 18.85 -10.38 -6.89
N ALA A 554 19.88 -10.64 -6.08
CA ALA A 554 19.84 -10.50 -4.63
C ALA A 554 19.32 -9.12 -4.18
N GLY A 555 18.33 -9.13 -3.29
CA GLY A 555 17.69 -7.92 -2.77
C GLY A 555 16.68 -7.28 -3.73
N PHE A 556 16.39 -7.93 -4.85
CA PHE A 556 15.50 -7.40 -5.88
C PHE A 556 14.45 -8.42 -6.33
N VAL A 557 14.82 -9.42 -7.13
CA VAL A 557 13.84 -10.30 -7.77
C VAL A 557 14.46 -11.63 -8.22
N ASP A 558 13.65 -12.69 -8.19
CA ASP A 558 13.92 -13.92 -8.93
C ASP A 558 13.20 -13.90 -10.28
N TYR A 559 13.84 -14.38 -11.33
CA TYR A 559 13.20 -14.56 -12.64
C TYR A 559 12.61 -15.97 -12.80
N ALA A 560 11.46 -16.06 -13.45
CA ALA A 560 10.88 -17.34 -13.83
C ALA A 560 11.87 -18.13 -14.71
N ASN A 561 11.95 -19.44 -14.48
CA ASN A 561 12.78 -20.34 -15.28
C ASN A 561 11.96 -20.97 -16.42
N TRP A 562 12.58 -21.77 -17.29
CA TRP A 562 11.87 -22.34 -18.44
C TRP A 562 10.68 -23.23 -18.07
N ALA A 563 10.77 -23.97 -16.96
CA ALA A 563 9.67 -24.81 -16.47
C ALA A 563 8.50 -23.98 -15.92
N ASP A 564 8.81 -22.86 -15.25
CA ASP A 564 7.81 -21.89 -14.80
C ASP A 564 7.09 -21.28 -16.01
N LEU A 565 7.83 -20.83 -17.05
CA LEU A 565 7.23 -20.26 -18.26
C LEU A 565 6.34 -21.27 -19.00
N ALA A 566 6.75 -22.54 -19.07
CA ALA A 566 5.93 -23.61 -19.63
C ALA A 566 4.64 -23.81 -18.81
N THR A 567 4.74 -23.81 -17.48
CA THR A 567 3.56 -23.89 -16.59
C THR A 567 2.61 -22.71 -16.80
N LEU A 568 3.14 -21.49 -16.88
CA LEU A 568 2.39 -20.27 -17.17
C LEU A 568 1.64 -20.36 -18.50
N ARG A 569 2.30 -20.85 -19.55
CA ARG A 569 1.68 -21.10 -20.86
C ARG A 569 0.58 -22.14 -20.77
N ASP A 570 0.92 -23.33 -20.28
CA ASP A 570 0.09 -24.53 -20.43
C ASP A 570 -1.10 -24.53 -19.47
N GLN A 571 -0.92 -24.01 -18.24
CA GLN A 571 -1.98 -23.96 -17.26
C GLN A 571 -2.76 -22.65 -17.28
N TYR A 572 -2.10 -21.53 -17.57
CA TYR A 572 -2.70 -20.20 -17.43
C TYR A 572 -2.97 -19.47 -18.75
N GLY A 573 -2.60 -20.06 -19.89
CA GLY A 573 -2.82 -19.49 -21.21
C GLY A 573 -1.94 -18.29 -21.51
N TRP A 574 -0.80 -18.16 -20.80
CA TRP A 574 0.13 -17.07 -21.05
C TRP A 574 0.90 -17.29 -22.35
N THR A 575 1.30 -16.18 -22.97
CA THR A 575 2.21 -16.18 -24.11
C THR A 575 3.49 -15.44 -23.74
N PHE A 576 4.55 -15.62 -24.54
CA PHE A 576 5.85 -15.04 -24.22
C PHE A 576 6.44 -14.37 -25.43
N VAL A 577 7.01 -13.17 -25.21
CA VAL A 577 7.71 -12.38 -26.21
C VAL A 577 9.14 -12.08 -25.76
N SER A 578 9.99 -11.67 -26.69
CA SER A 578 11.39 -11.44 -26.40
C SER A 578 11.63 -10.11 -25.69
N HIS A 579 12.51 -10.13 -24.69
CA HIS A 579 13.16 -8.96 -24.09
C HIS A 579 14.68 -8.96 -24.34
N GLY A 580 15.11 -9.61 -25.42
CA GLY A 580 16.51 -9.78 -25.80
C GLY A 580 17.15 -11.07 -25.31
N MET A 581 18.33 -11.35 -25.86
CA MET A 581 19.21 -12.42 -25.38
C MET A 581 19.75 -12.08 -23.99
N GLY A 582 20.51 -10.99 -23.87
CA GLY A 582 21.23 -10.64 -22.64
C GLY A 582 20.70 -9.39 -21.91
N TYR A 583 19.61 -8.77 -22.39
CA TYR A 583 19.09 -7.48 -21.90
C TYR A 583 20.11 -6.34 -22.10
N ARG A 584 20.77 -6.32 -23.27
CA ARG A 584 21.83 -5.35 -23.55
C ARG A 584 21.27 -4.03 -24.05
N ASN A 585 21.97 -2.93 -23.80
CA ASN A 585 21.68 -1.64 -24.43
C ASN A 585 21.97 -1.72 -25.94
N VAL A 586 20.94 -2.01 -26.74
CA VAL A 586 21.10 -2.31 -28.18
C VAL A 586 21.62 -1.13 -29.00
N THR A 587 21.52 0.12 -28.52
CA THR A 587 22.04 1.29 -29.26
C THR A 587 23.56 1.38 -29.23
N THR A 588 24.21 0.61 -28.36
CA THR A 588 25.68 0.53 -28.25
C THR A 588 26.29 -0.63 -29.02
N LEU A 589 25.46 -1.47 -29.64
CA LEU A 589 25.86 -2.70 -30.31
C LEU A 589 26.10 -2.47 -31.81
N THR A 590 26.97 -3.28 -32.43
CA THR A 590 27.07 -3.35 -33.90
C THR A 590 25.81 -3.96 -34.51
N PRO A 591 25.51 -3.76 -35.81
CA PRO A 591 24.33 -4.37 -36.44
C PRO A 591 24.23 -5.89 -36.28
N GLU A 592 25.34 -6.61 -36.34
CA GLU A 592 25.39 -8.08 -36.13
C GLU A 592 25.03 -8.42 -34.69
N GLN A 593 25.58 -7.67 -33.72
CA GLN A 593 25.28 -7.83 -32.30
C GLN A 593 23.83 -7.44 -31.97
N GLN A 594 23.27 -6.41 -32.64
CA GLN A 594 21.86 -6.05 -32.53
C GLN A 594 20.97 -7.20 -33.02
N ARG A 595 21.33 -7.83 -34.15
CA ARG A 595 20.60 -8.99 -34.68
C ARG A 595 20.69 -10.21 -33.75
N ALA A 596 21.87 -10.47 -33.18
CA ALA A 596 22.05 -11.53 -32.20
C ALA A 596 21.24 -11.27 -30.92
N GLU A 597 21.27 -10.05 -30.38
CA GLU A 597 20.53 -9.66 -29.18
C GLU A 597 19.01 -9.70 -29.40
N SER A 598 18.54 -9.32 -30.59
CA SER A 598 17.11 -9.29 -30.92
C SER A 598 16.64 -10.57 -31.62
N CYS A 599 16.79 -10.70 -32.93
CA CYS A 599 16.32 -11.85 -33.71
C CYS A 599 16.85 -13.19 -33.20
N GLY A 600 18.09 -13.23 -32.69
CA GLY A 600 18.69 -14.44 -32.12
C GLY A 600 17.90 -15.04 -30.94
N SER A 601 17.09 -14.24 -30.25
CA SER A 601 16.25 -14.69 -29.12
C SER A 601 15.05 -15.55 -29.52
N LEU A 602 14.63 -15.53 -30.79
CA LEU A 602 13.44 -16.26 -31.23
C LEU A 602 13.65 -17.78 -31.24
N ALA A 603 14.82 -18.27 -31.65
CA ALA A 603 15.08 -19.71 -31.72
C ALA A 603 15.09 -20.38 -30.33
N PRO A 604 15.76 -19.85 -29.30
CA PRO A 604 15.66 -20.38 -27.94
C PRO A 604 14.23 -20.42 -27.40
N LEU A 605 13.42 -19.40 -27.68
CA LEU A 605 12.01 -19.33 -27.28
C LEU A 605 11.16 -20.39 -28.01
N ALA A 606 11.28 -20.45 -29.34
CA ALA A 606 10.52 -21.39 -30.17
C ALA A 606 10.85 -22.86 -29.82
N SER A 607 12.12 -23.19 -29.59
CA SER A 607 12.56 -24.54 -29.21
C SER A 607 11.95 -25.04 -27.89
N ARG A 608 11.47 -24.12 -27.04
CA ARG A 608 10.79 -24.41 -25.77
C ARG A 608 9.27 -24.24 -25.85
N GLY A 609 8.72 -24.16 -27.06
CA GLY A 609 7.29 -24.07 -27.34
C GLY A 609 6.70 -22.66 -27.16
N HIS A 610 7.53 -21.61 -27.13
CA HIS A 610 7.07 -20.22 -27.11
C HIS A 610 7.07 -19.62 -28.53
N THR A 611 6.26 -20.21 -29.42
CA THR A 611 6.25 -19.92 -30.87
C THR A 611 5.62 -18.58 -31.25
N ARG A 612 5.03 -17.85 -30.29
CA ARG A 612 4.38 -16.55 -30.50
C ARG A 612 5.29 -15.36 -30.19
N ALA A 613 6.57 -15.61 -29.94
CA ALA A 613 7.52 -14.59 -29.49
C ALA A 613 7.81 -13.50 -30.54
N TRP A 614 7.66 -13.80 -31.83
CA TRP A 614 7.85 -12.85 -32.93
C TRP A 614 6.87 -11.66 -32.89
N GLY A 615 5.79 -11.74 -32.10
CA GLY A 615 4.78 -10.68 -32.02
C GLY A 615 5.35 -9.33 -31.57
N LEU A 616 6.32 -9.32 -30.65
CA LEU A 616 6.88 -8.08 -30.10
C LEU A 616 8.32 -8.27 -29.63
N PHE A 617 9.20 -7.34 -29.97
CA PHE A 617 10.49 -7.19 -29.30
C PHE A 617 10.39 -6.09 -28.25
N ALA A 618 10.55 -6.44 -26.97
CA ALA A 618 10.63 -5.48 -25.87
C ALA A 618 12.07 -4.96 -25.76
N TYR A 619 12.29 -3.70 -26.11
CA TYR A 619 13.62 -3.08 -26.01
C TYR A 619 14.05 -2.92 -24.53
N PRO A 620 15.21 -3.45 -24.13
CA PRO A 620 15.76 -3.24 -22.79
C PRO A 620 15.88 -1.74 -22.47
N ASP A 621 15.27 -1.31 -21.38
CA ASP A 621 15.26 0.07 -20.86
C ASP A 621 14.92 1.14 -21.92
N ASP A 622 14.09 0.77 -22.90
CA ASP A 622 13.68 1.63 -24.03
C ASP A 622 14.85 2.18 -24.86
N ARG A 623 15.99 1.49 -24.83
CA ARG A 623 17.16 1.84 -25.63
C ARG A 623 16.92 1.41 -27.07
N LEU A 624 16.39 2.30 -27.91
CA LEU A 624 16.02 2.02 -29.30
C LEU A 624 16.37 3.17 -30.24
N THR A 625 16.39 2.88 -31.54
CA THR A 625 16.37 3.90 -32.61
C THR A 625 15.47 3.43 -33.74
N THR A 626 14.95 4.37 -34.54
CA THR A 626 14.17 4.07 -35.75
C THR A 626 14.95 3.18 -36.71
N GLN A 627 16.26 3.41 -36.87
CA GLN A 627 17.11 2.61 -37.76
C GLN A 627 17.21 1.15 -37.31
N ILE A 628 17.45 0.91 -36.01
CA ILE A 628 17.52 -0.45 -35.46
C ILE A 628 16.18 -1.16 -35.64
N GLN A 629 15.08 -0.45 -35.38
CA GLN A 629 13.74 -1.00 -35.56
C GLN A 629 13.48 -1.35 -37.03
N GLN A 630 13.88 -0.50 -37.97
CA GLN A 630 13.66 -0.71 -39.40
C GLN A 630 14.51 -1.85 -39.97
N ASP A 631 15.81 -1.82 -39.71
CA ASP A 631 16.79 -2.68 -40.41
C ASP A 631 17.02 -4.03 -39.73
N VAL A 632 16.76 -4.11 -38.43
CA VAL A 632 17.04 -5.31 -37.64
C VAL A 632 15.74 -5.91 -37.10
N VAL A 633 15.07 -5.21 -36.18
CA VAL A 633 13.96 -5.80 -35.42
C VAL A 633 12.75 -6.08 -36.31
N SER A 634 12.37 -5.18 -37.21
CA SER A 634 11.27 -5.41 -38.17
C SER A 634 11.54 -6.52 -39.17
N THR A 635 12.77 -7.07 -39.24
CA THR A 635 13.07 -8.22 -40.11
C THR A 635 12.63 -9.56 -39.49
N CYS A 636 12.41 -9.60 -38.17
CA CYS A 636 12.11 -10.83 -37.44
C CYS A 636 10.96 -10.71 -36.43
N PHE A 637 10.58 -9.49 -36.03
CA PHE A 637 9.43 -9.22 -35.17
C PHE A 637 8.37 -8.39 -35.90
N ALA A 638 7.11 -8.57 -35.51
CA ALA A 638 6.01 -7.74 -36.00
C ALA A 638 6.07 -6.33 -35.45
N PHE A 639 6.41 -6.16 -34.17
CA PHE A 639 6.45 -4.85 -33.52
C PHE A 639 7.70 -4.69 -32.66
N GLY A 640 8.16 -3.44 -32.52
CA GLY A 640 9.10 -3.05 -31.47
C GLY A 640 8.39 -2.26 -30.40
N ARG A 641 8.63 -2.57 -29.13
CA ARG A 641 8.04 -1.84 -27.99
C ARG A 641 8.77 -0.52 -27.77
N LYS A 642 8.03 0.58 -27.65
CA LYS A 642 8.51 1.84 -27.07
C LYS A 642 7.63 2.23 -25.88
N TYR A 643 8.17 2.89 -24.86
CA TYR A 643 7.34 3.43 -23.80
C TYR A 643 6.59 4.69 -24.24
N GLY A 644 5.42 4.89 -23.64
CA GLY A 644 4.57 6.07 -23.84
C GLY A 644 3.22 5.90 -23.14
N ASN A 645 2.15 6.40 -23.77
CA ASN A 645 0.80 6.34 -23.22
C ASN A 645 0.11 4.97 -23.33
N GLY A 646 0.77 3.96 -23.89
CA GLY A 646 0.22 2.61 -24.01
C GLY A 646 -0.78 2.42 -25.15
N VAL A 647 -0.98 3.39 -26.03
CA VAL A 647 -2.01 3.35 -27.08
C VAL A 647 -1.37 3.29 -28.47
N THR A 648 -1.75 2.28 -29.25
CA THR A 648 -1.41 2.17 -30.67
C THR A 648 -2.71 2.11 -31.49
N SER A 649 -2.94 3.08 -32.36
CA SER A 649 -4.09 3.09 -33.28
C SER A 649 -3.76 2.34 -34.57
N ARG A 650 -4.69 1.56 -35.09
CA ARG A 650 -4.54 0.86 -36.36
C ARG A 650 -4.35 1.83 -37.54
N SER A 651 -5.05 2.97 -37.51
CA SER A 651 -4.96 4.03 -38.53
C SER A 651 -3.58 4.66 -38.61
N ASP A 652 -2.91 4.78 -37.47
CA ASP A 652 -1.65 5.53 -37.32
C ASP A 652 -0.42 4.61 -37.38
N LEU A 653 -0.65 3.29 -37.43
CA LEU A 653 0.40 2.30 -37.46
C LEU A 653 1.09 2.28 -38.82
N ALA A 654 2.32 2.79 -38.86
CA ALA A 654 3.16 2.85 -40.05
C ALA A 654 4.55 2.23 -39.80
N PRO A 655 5.31 1.86 -40.85
CA PRO A 655 6.73 1.52 -40.71
C PRO A 655 7.50 2.58 -39.90
N PRO A 656 8.43 2.18 -39.01
CA PRO A 656 8.90 0.81 -38.81
C PRO A 656 8.15 0.06 -37.68
N TYR A 657 6.88 0.40 -37.44
CA TYR A 657 5.93 -0.39 -36.64
C TYR A 657 6.27 -0.49 -35.15
N PHE A 658 6.41 0.66 -34.51
CA PHE A 658 6.48 0.72 -33.05
C PHE A 658 5.12 0.54 -32.40
N GLN A 659 5.12 -0.21 -31.31
CA GLN A 659 4.00 -0.38 -30.40
C GLN A 659 4.25 0.46 -29.15
N ASN A 660 3.28 1.26 -28.75
CA ASN A 660 3.37 2.16 -27.59
C ASN A 660 2.86 1.46 -26.32
N THR A 661 3.72 1.31 -25.30
CA THR A 661 3.43 0.63 -24.02
C THR A 661 3.40 1.60 -22.85
N TRP A 662 2.38 1.48 -22.00
CA TRP A 662 2.31 2.20 -20.73
C TRP A 662 2.96 1.34 -19.64
N SER A 663 4.12 1.77 -19.14
CA SER A 663 4.72 1.17 -17.94
C SER A 663 3.95 1.66 -16.73
N LEU A 664 3.26 0.76 -16.01
CA LEU A 664 2.43 1.09 -14.86
C LEU A 664 3.26 1.85 -13.81
N PRO A 665 2.99 3.14 -13.55
CA PRO A 665 3.68 3.86 -12.50
C PRO A 665 3.14 3.44 -11.14
N ALA A 666 4.05 3.17 -10.22
CA ALA A 666 3.75 2.84 -8.85
C ALA A 666 4.79 3.49 -7.93
N GLY A 667 4.37 3.87 -6.74
CA GLY A 667 5.19 4.71 -5.90
C GLY A 667 4.41 5.28 -4.75
N ARG A 668 4.60 6.57 -4.51
CA ARG A 668 3.96 7.35 -3.46
C ARG A 668 2.43 7.23 -3.51
N CYS A 669 1.74 7.31 -2.38
CA CYS A 669 0.29 7.17 -2.28
C CYS A 669 -0.49 8.45 -2.69
N ASP A 670 -1.69 8.32 -3.26
CA ASP A 670 -2.44 9.45 -3.82
C ASP A 670 -3.08 10.41 -2.79
N ASP A 671 -3.11 10.07 -1.50
CA ASP A 671 -3.73 10.90 -0.46
C ASP A 671 -2.79 12.01 0.07
N PRO A 672 -3.03 13.31 -0.23
CA PRO A 672 -2.15 14.41 0.17
C PRO A 672 -2.03 14.63 1.68
N SER A 673 -2.93 14.04 2.48
CA SER A 673 -2.86 14.12 3.96
C SER A 673 -1.82 13.17 4.55
N LEU A 674 -1.36 12.17 3.81
CA LEU A 674 -0.46 11.13 4.29
C LEU A 674 1.00 11.42 3.94
N LEU A 675 1.92 10.93 4.79
CA LEU A 675 3.37 10.99 4.54
C LEU A 675 3.73 10.34 3.19
N CYS A 676 3.14 9.18 2.89
CA CYS A 676 3.40 8.42 1.66
C CYS A 676 3.15 9.20 0.36
N ASN A 677 2.41 10.32 0.42
CA ASN A 677 2.19 11.18 -0.72
C ASN A 677 3.43 12.01 -1.04
N ARG A 678 4.12 12.51 -0.01
CA ARG A 678 5.32 13.33 -0.18
C ARG A 678 6.58 12.48 -0.24
N TRP A 679 6.61 11.37 0.46
CA TRP A 679 7.80 10.54 0.57
C TRP A 679 7.47 9.08 0.89
N VAL A 680 8.18 8.16 0.25
CA VAL A 680 8.17 6.73 0.60
C VAL A 680 9.60 6.22 0.68
N PRO A 681 9.88 5.21 1.52
CA PRO A 681 11.14 4.48 1.47
C PRO A 681 11.39 3.91 0.07
N SER A 682 12.53 4.25 -0.54
CA SER A 682 12.93 3.72 -1.84
C SER A 682 14.35 3.17 -1.79
N VAL A 683 14.55 2.01 -2.42
CA VAL A 683 15.85 1.32 -2.50
C VAL A 683 16.86 2.10 -3.33
N THR A 684 16.39 2.94 -4.27
CA THR A 684 17.21 3.72 -5.20
C THR A 684 17.29 5.21 -4.84
N GLY A 685 16.75 5.61 -3.69
CA GLY A 685 16.85 6.98 -3.16
C GLY A 685 15.85 8.01 -3.72
N ALA A 686 15.10 7.69 -4.78
CA ALA A 686 13.98 8.52 -5.24
C ALA A 686 12.99 7.68 -6.06
N ASN A 687 11.82 7.38 -5.50
CA ASN A 687 10.64 7.03 -6.29
C ASN A 687 9.65 8.17 -6.17
N ASP A 688 9.53 8.94 -7.25
CA ASP A 688 8.66 10.11 -7.36
C ASP A 688 7.36 9.80 -8.13
N TYR A 689 7.17 8.55 -8.57
CA TYR A 689 5.94 8.16 -9.24
C TYR A 689 4.77 8.21 -8.26
N ARG A 690 3.62 8.67 -8.79
CA ARG A 690 2.33 8.54 -8.14
C ARG A 690 1.78 7.14 -8.33
N TYR A 691 1.25 6.55 -7.27
CA TYR A 691 0.51 5.30 -7.32
C TYR A 691 -0.68 5.45 -8.27
N THR A 692 -0.73 4.60 -9.30
CA THR A 692 -1.80 4.63 -10.30
C THR A 692 -3.14 4.23 -9.68
N SER A 693 -4.20 4.97 -10.00
CA SER A 693 -5.56 4.63 -9.57
C SER A 693 -6.06 3.32 -10.20
N PRO A 694 -6.75 2.44 -9.44
CA PRO A 694 -7.48 1.30 -10.00
C PRO A 694 -8.54 1.72 -11.04
N ASP A 695 -9.14 2.90 -10.90
CA ASP A 695 -10.14 3.42 -11.85
C ASP A 695 -9.49 3.77 -13.20
N GLN A 696 -8.34 4.45 -13.16
CA GLN A 696 -7.55 4.76 -14.35
C GLN A 696 -7.04 3.48 -15.02
N LEU A 697 -6.59 2.51 -14.24
CA LEU A 697 -6.16 1.22 -14.74
C LEU A 697 -7.32 0.44 -15.39
N ALA A 698 -8.51 0.45 -14.76
CA ALA A 698 -9.70 -0.19 -15.29
C ALA A 698 -10.12 0.46 -16.61
N GLU A 699 -10.17 1.79 -16.68
CA GLU A 699 -10.38 2.52 -17.93
C GLU A 699 -9.40 2.06 -19.00
N PHE A 700 -8.13 1.92 -18.63
CA PHE A 700 -7.11 1.52 -19.57
C PHE A 700 -7.42 0.17 -20.22
N LEU A 701 -7.80 -0.79 -19.38
CA LEU A 701 -7.99 -2.19 -19.75
C LEU A 701 -9.32 -2.48 -20.46
N ARG A 702 -10.23 -1.51 -20.57
CA ARG A 702 -11.47 -1.68 -21.34
C ARG A 702 -11.25 -1.66 -22.85
N GLY A 703 -10.14 -1.10 -23.31
CA GLY A 703 -9.78 -1.02 -24.73
C GLY A 703 -10.74 -0.17 -25.58
N TYR A 704 -10.30 0.18 -26.79
CA TYR A 704 -11.08 1.00 -27.74
C TYR A 704 -11.05 0.39 -29.14
N PRO A 705 -12.09 0.60 -29.96
CA PRO A 705 -12.12 0.08 -31.33
C PRO A 705 -10.96 0.62 -32.15
N GLY A 706 -10.39 -0.24 -32.98
CA GLY A 706 -9.25 0.15 -33.81
C GLY A 706 -7.98 0.46 -33.02
N ARG A 707 -7.97 0.25 -31.70
CA ARG A 707 -6.81 0.50 -30.83
C ARG A 707 -6.32 -0.79 -30.20
N TRP A 708 -5.00 -0.83 -30.02
CA TRP A 708 -4.30 -1.80 -29.20
C TRP A 708 -3.67 -1.09 -28.01
N ARG A 709 -4.12 -1.47 -26.82
CA ARG A 709 -3.63 -0.93 -25.55
C ARG A 709 -2.71 -1.93 -24.86
N VAL A 710 -1.49 -1.51 -24.53
CA VAL A 710 -0.53 -2.38 -23.84
C VAL A 710 -0.12 -1.75 -22.53
N LEU A 711 -0.42 -2.47 -21.45
CA LEU A 711 0.02 -2.13 -20.11
C LEU A 711 1.16 -3.07 -19.74
N GLN A 712 2.29 -2.50 -19.30
CA GLN A 712 3.38 -3.27 -18.73
C GLN A 712 3.36 -3.18 -17.21
N ALA A 713 3.30 -4.34 -16.54
CA ALA A 713 3.45 -4.51 -15.11
C ALA A 713 4.63 -5.45 -14.82
N TYR A 714 5.00 -5.60 -13.55
CA TYR A 714 6.25 -6.26 -13.14
C TYR A 714 5.99 -7.27 -12.02
N ARG A 715 5.93 -6.80 -10.76
CA ARG A 715 5.66 -7.62 -9.56
C ARG A 715 4.53 -7.01 -8.74
N PHE A 716 3.91 -7.87 -7.92
CA PHE A 716 2.78 -7.49 -7.09
C PHE A 716 3.07 -7.73 -5.61
N MET A 717 2.47 -6.88 -4.77
CA MET A 717 2.61 -6.90 -3.32
C MET A 717 1.24 -7.05 -2.65
N ARG A 718 1.25 -7.62 -1.45
CA ARG A 718 0.11 -7.68 -0.53
C ARG A 718 0.59 -7.32 0.87
N GLY A 719 -0.33 -6.80 1.68
CA GLY A 719 -0.04 -6.46 3.07
C GLY A 719 0.89 -5.25 3.19
N LYS A 720 1.63 -5.20 4.29
CA LYS A 720 2.57 -4.12 4.61
C LYS A 720 3.96 -4.69 4.89
N ARG A 721 5.00 -4.04 4.36
CA ARG A 721 6.39 -4.30 4.71
C ARG A 721 7.12 -2.97 4.74
N ILE A 722 7.67 -2.61 5.89
CA ILE A 722 8.54 -1.44 6.03
C ILE A 722 9.84 -1.93 6.62
N VAL A 723 10.95 -1.60 5.99
CA VAL A 723 12.29 -1.97 6.44
C VAL A 723 13.21 -0.78 6.40
N ASP A 724 14.29 -0.82 7.18
CA ASP A 724 15.26 0.27 7.23
C ASP A 724 15.96 0.51 5.89
N THR A 725 16.59 1.68 5.80
CA THR A 725 17.41 2.06 4.65
C THR A 725 18.39 0.95 4.27
N GLY A 726 18.33 0.53 3.00
CA GLY A 726 19.21 -0.49 2.44
C GLY A 726 18.76 -1.95 2.66
N GLN A 727 17.66 -2.21 3.38
CA GLN A 727 17.14 -3.56 3.65
C GLN A 727 16.12 -4.09 2.61
N GLY A 728 16.02 -3.42 1.46
CA GLY A 728 15.18 -3.82 0.33
C GLY A 728 13.88 -3.03 0.22
N GLU A 729 12.94 -3.55 -0.57
CA GLU A 729 11.73 -2.82 -0.97
C GLU A 729 10.68 -2.75 0.15
N SER A 730 10.11 -1.57 0.37
CA SER A 730 8.98 -1.37 1.29
C SER A 730 7.68 -1.10 0.54
N TRP A 731 6.53 -1.38 1.15
CA TRP A 731 5.20 -1.10 0.61
C TRP A 731 4.15 -1.09 1.72
N ASP A 732 2.99 -0.51 1.41
CA ASP A 732 1.77 -0.65 2.20
C ASP A 732 0.56 -0.79 1.28
N CYS A 733 -0.10 -1.94 1.36
CA CYS A 733 -1.30 -2.30 0.62
C CYS A 733 -2.49 -2.59 1.56
N THR A 734 -2.44 -2.08 2.80
CA THR A 734 -3.38 -2.47 3.87
C THR A 734 -4.52 -1.49 4.10
N GLY A 735 -4.45 -0.30 3.51
CA GLY A 735 -5.50 0.70 3.58
C GLY A 735 -6.83 0.19 3.02
N THR A 736 -7.94 0.73 3.52
CA THR A 736 -9.25 0.48 2.91
C THR A 736 -9.44 1.28 1.62
N SER A 737 -8.71 2.40 1.49
CA SER A 737 -8.67 3.23 0.30
C SER A 737 -7.34 3.04 -0.43
N TRP A 738 -7.41 2.77 -1.73
CA TRP A 738 -6.23 2.67 -2.59
C TRP A 738 -5.38 3.95 -2.57
N ARG A 739 -5.97 5.10 -2.21
CA ARG A 739 -5.25 6.38 -2.11
C ARG A 739 -4.19 6.37 -1.01
N GLY A 740 -4.30 5.48 -0.03
CA GLY A 740 -3.27 5.26 0.99
C GLY A 740 -2.23 4.21 0.61
N HIS A 741 -2.40 3.50 -0.52
CA HIS A 741 -1.48 2.45 -0.93
C HIS A 741 -0.24 3.01 -1.61
N TRP A 742 0.90 2.38 -1.37
CA TRP A 742 2.16 2.78 -1.98
C TRP A 742 3.17 1.63 -2.05
N THR A 743 4.14 1.79 -2.95
CA THR A 743 5.28 0.90 -3.10
C THR A 743 6.57 1.72 -3.19
N GLY A 744 7.65 1.20 -2.62
CA GLY A 744 8.95 1.86 -2.64
C GLY A 744 9.63 1.77 -4.00
N GLY A 745 9.43 0.67 -4.73
CA GLY A 745 9.94 0.46 -6.08
C GLY A 745 8.93 0.84 -7.16
N ALA A 746 9.42 1.46 -8.24
CA ALA A 746 8.61 1.83 -9.40
C ALA A 746 8.00 0.64 -10.15
N GLU A 747 8.54 -0.56 -9.91
CA GLU A 747 8.15 -1.82 -10.56
C GLU A 747 7.29 -2.70 -9.64
N ALA A 748 6.63 -2.17 -8.61
CA ALA A 748 5.78 -2.96 -7.72
C ALA A 748 4.41 -2.30 -7.55
N TYR A 749 3.33 -3.09 -7.50
CA TYR A 749 1.96 -2.57 -7.32
C TYR A 749 1.13 -3.48 -6.39
N CYS A 750 0.10 -2.96 -5.71
CA CYS A 750 -0.71 -3.81 -4.84
C CYS A 750 -1.63 -4.72 -5.65
N LEU A 751 -1.61 -6.03 -5.38
CA LEU A 751 -2.37 -7.01 -6.15
C LEU A 751 -3.88 -6.73 -6.10
N ASN A 752 -4.42 -6.47 -4.91
CA ASN A 752 -5.87 -6.30 -4.72
C ASN A 752 -6.45 -5.13 -5.53
N ASP A 753 -5.69 -4.05 -5.67
CA ASP A 753 -6.03 -2.90 -6.50
C ASP A 753 -6.04 -3.27 -7.98
N PHE A 754 -5.01 -3.98 -8.43
CA PHE A 754 -4.90 -4.45 -9.81
C PHE A 754 -6.06 -5.39 -10.16
N LEU A 755 -6.36 -6.35 -9.28
CA LEU A 755 -7.48 -7.28 -9.45
C LEU A 755 -8.84 -6.57 -9.42
N THR A 756 -8.96 -5.47 -8.70
CA THR A 756 -10.16 -4.60 -8.74
C THR A 756 -10.30 -3.95 -10.11
N ALA A 757 -9.21 -3.42 -10.66
CA ALA A 757 -9.21 -2.86 -12.00
C ALA A 757 -9.58 -3.89 -13.09
N LEU A 758 -9.03 -5.11 -13.00
CA LEU A 758 -9.40 -6.22 -13.91
C LEU A 758 -10.90 -6.52 -13.87
N ARG A 759 -11.48 -6.62 -12.68
CA ARG A 759 -12.93 -6.86 -12.51
C ARG A 759 -13.78 -5.74 -13.12
N MET A 760 -13.36 -4.48 -12.95
CA MET A 760 -14.06 -3.31 -13.52
C MET A 760 -13.95 -3.19 -15.04
N ALA A 761 -12.96 -3.83 -15.65
CA ALA A 761 -12.71 -3.81 -17.10
C ALA A 761 -13.26 -5.04 -17.84
N GLY A 762 -13.53 -6.14 -17.13
CA GLY A 762 -13.87 -7.45 -17.71
C GLY A 762 -14.96 -7.43 -18.78
N GLY A 763 -14.74 -8.19 -19.85
CA GLY A 763 -15.70 -8.41 -20.94
C GLY A 763 -15.79 -7.31 -22.01
N GLN A 764 -14.94 -6.27 -21.95
CA GLN A 764 -15.04 -5.10 -22.85
C GLN A 764 -14.02 -5.08 -23.99
N ALA A 765 -12.84 -5.70 -23.79
CA ALA A 765 -11.81 -5.84 -24.81
C ALA A 765 -11.45 -7.31 -25.05
N THR A 766 -10.90 -7.58 -26.23
CA THR A 766 -10.20 -8.83 -26.52
C THR A 766 -8.82 -8.76 -25.87
N VAL A 767 -8.66 -9.43 -24.73
CA VAL A 767 -7.35 -9.59 -24.09
C VAL A 767 -6.54 -10.61 -24.88
N THR A 768 -5.43 -10.18 -25.46
CA THR A 768 -4.66 -11.01 -26.38
C THR A 768 -3.19 -10.62 -26.41
N ASP A 769 -2.40 -11.46 -27.05
CA ASP A 769 -0.96 -11.28 -27.20
C ASP A 769 -0.59 -10.43 -28.42
N PRO A 770 0.66 -9.93 -28.50
CA PRO A 770 1.11 -9.12 -29.63
C PRO A 770 1.05 -9.81 -31.00
N ALA A 771 1.26 -11.13 -31.09
CA ALA A 771 1.22 -11.86 -32.35
C ALA A 771 -0.22 -12.01 -32.89
N ALA A 772 -1.23 -12.06 -32.01
CA ALA A 772 -2.64 -12.07 -32.40
C ALA A 772 -3.05 -10.71 -32.98
N VAL A 773 -2.62 -9.61 -32.35
CA VAL A 773 -2.84 -8.26 -32.90
C VAL A 773 -2.12 -8.11 -34.24
N ALA A 774 -0.88 -8.62 -34.36
CA ALA A 774 -0.16 -8.63 -35.62
C ALA A 774 -0.98 -9.32 -36.72
N GLY A 775 -1.48 -10.54 -36.48
CA GLY A 775 -2.33 -11.26 -37.42
C GLY A 775 -3.61 -10.49 -37.78
N ALA A 776 -4.31 -9.94 -36.79
CA ALA A 776 -5.52 -9.15 -36.99
C ALA A 776 -5.28 -7.87 -37.81
N TRP A 777 -4.06 -7.32 -37.74
CA TRP A 777 -3.67 -6.10 -38.46
C TRP A 777 -2.84 -6.40 -39.73
N GLY A 778 -2.83 -7.65 -40.21
CA GLY A 778 -2.21 -8.03 -41.48
C GLY A 778 -0.69 -8.12 -41.44
N ARG A 779 -0.09 -8.34 -40.27
CA ARG A 779 1.35 -8.58 -40.09
C ARG A 779 1.57 -10.06 -39.78
N GLY A 780 2.31 -10.73 -40.66
CA GLY A 780 2.66 -12.15 -40.51
C GLY A 780 3.98 -12.38 -39.77
N ASP A 781 4.19 -13.62 -39.35
CA ASP A 781 5.47 -14.11 -38.88
C ASP A 781 6.49 -14.06 -40.03
N ARG A 782 7.55 -13.27 -39.86
CA ARG A 782 8.61 -13.11 -40.88
C ARG A 782 9.69 -14.19 -40.78
N THR A 783 9.59 -15.08 -39.79
CA THR A 783 10.50 -16.20 -39.57
C THR A 783 9.93 -17.55 -40.02
N ALA A 784 8.64 -17.59 -40.37
CA ALA A 784 8.02 -18.73 -41.03
C ALA A 784 8.41 -18.75 -42.52
N PRO A 785 8.78 -19.91 -43.10
CA PRO A 785 9.19 -20.04 -44.50
C PRO A 785 8.09 -19.70 -45.51
#